data_AF-A0A8X7U5B2-F1
#
_entry.id   AF-A0A8X7U5B2-F1
#
_cell.length_a   1.000
_cell.length_b   1.000
_cell.length_c   1.000
_cell.angle_alpha   90.00
_cell.angle_beta   90.00
_cell.angle_gamma   90.00
#
_symmetry.space_group_name_H-M   'P 1'
#
loop_
_entity.id
_entity.type
_entity.pdbx_description
1 polymer ?
#
loop_
_entity_poly.entity_id
_entity_poly.type
_entity_poly.pdbx_seq_one_letter_code
_entity_poly.pdbx_strand_id
1 'polypeptide(L)'
;MASPDSPHLTKKLLSFFLSTLFLTIVNSEAHCRNFKSIISFGDSTADTGNLIGLSDPDDLPAAAFPPYGETFFHHPTGRFSNGRLIIDFIAEFLGLPFVPPFYGSQNANFEKGVNFAVGGATALEHSFLVERGIDLAFTNVSLGVQLQSFKDAMPSLCGSPSDCRNMIENALILMGEIGGNDYNYPLFLGKPTEEIRELVPLVVSTISSAITELISMGGKTFLVPGQFPLGCSTTYLQSYNTSNAEEYDSTGCLKWLNEFGKNQGDQLLAELKKLQKLYPHVNIIYADYYNILLRFIQEPAKYGFLSKPSPLPPCCGTRGSYSSLFGKTFGLKGLKCCNDPSKYVDWDSAHMTEAAYRLMAEGVLKGPYAIPPFDWSCLNPEIKNSGSSDTEHSSMDGVEQATSKTGMTSLDSPLLMKKLLSFFLSTHFLLTVVNSETNCRNFKSIISFGDSIADTGNLLGLSDPNNLPQVAFPPYGETFFHHPTGRFSNGRLIIDFIAEFLGFPLVPPFYGSQNANFEKGVNFAVGGATALEPSVLKERGINFAYTNVSLGVQLQSFKDSFPNLCGSPTDCRDMIENALILMGEIGGNDYNYPLFLGKPIEEIRELVPLVITTISSAIMELIGMGGRTFLVPGEFPLGCSVIYLTLYKTSNKEAYDSSGCLKWLNEFAVYHDDQLQAELNKLRKLYPHVNIIYADYYNALLRLSQEPTKFGFIDRRLPACCGFGGQGMECCSDPSKYVSWDSVHMTEAAYRCMAEGVLKGPYAIPPFEWSCLNPEIKNSGSSDTKRII
;
A
#
# COMPACT_ATOMS: atom_id res chain seq x y z
N MET A 1 -60.62 27.72 75.32
CA MET A 1 -61.46 27.82 74.11
C MET A 1 -60.93 28.96 73.25
N ALA A 2 -60.73 28.72 71.95
CA ALA A 2 -60.47 29.68 70.85
C ALA A 2 -59.16 30.48 70.93
N SER A 3 -58.41 30.79 69.86
CA SER A 3 -58.41 30.47 68.43
C SER A 3 -56.99 30.76 67.89
N PRO A 4 -56.52 30.11 66.81
CA PRO A 4 -55.20 30.29 66.23
C PRO A 4 -55.23 31.40 65.15
N ASP A 5 -54.17 32.22 65.05
CA ASP A 5 -53.78 32.89 63.80
C ASP A 5 -52.48 33.68 64.01
N SER A 6 -51.37 33.19 63.44
CA SER A 6 -50.25 34.07 63.07
C SER A 6 -49.57 33.51 61.81
N PRO A 7 -49.71 34.18 60.65
CA PRO A 7 -49.25 33.70 59.35
C PRO A 7 -47.73 33.87 59.13
N HIS A 8 -46.97 34.23 60.17
CA HIS A 8 -45.54 34.55 60.04
C HIS A 8 -44.58 33.38 60.31
N LEU A 9 -44.98 32.38 61.11
CA LEU A 9 -44.09 31.25 61.42
C LEU A 9 -44.17 30.15 60.35
N THR A 10 -45.36 29.92 59.79
CA THR A 10 -45.57 29.00 58.66
C THR A 10 -44.90 29.48 57.37
N LYS A 11 -44.82 30.79 57.11
CA LYS A 11 -44.12 31.32 55.93
C LYS A 11 -42.60 31.17 56.01
N LYS A 12 -41.98 31.25 57.19
CA LYS A 12 -40.53 31.07 57.34
C LYS A 12 -40.11 29.60 57.32
N LEU A 13 -40.91 28.69 57.89
CA LEU A 13 -40.67 27.25 57.79
C LEU A 13 -40.92 26.72 56.37
N LEU A 14 -41.94 27.22 55.67
CA LEU A 14 -42.20 26.84 54.27
C LEU A 14 -41.11 27.40 53.33
N SER A 15 -40.61 28.62 53.58
CA SER A 15 -39.49 29.17 52.80
C SER A 15 -38.16 28.44 53.04
N PHE A 16 -37.92 27.94 54.25
CA PHE A 16 -36.72 27.15 54.57
C PHE A 16 -36.81 25.73 53.99
N PHE A 17 -37.99 25.08 54.07
CA PHE A 17 -38.25 23.79 53.43
C PHE A 17 -38.26 23.88 51.91
N LEU A 18 -38.77 24.97 51.31
CA LEU A 18 -38.68 25.19 49.87
C LEU A 18 -37.24 25.48 49.45
N SER A 19 -36.46 26.24 50.24
CA SER A 19 -35.04 26.48 49.89
C SER A 19 -34.16 25.23 50.05
N THR A 20 -34.47 24.30 50.97
CA THR A 20 -33.74 23.03 51.11
C THR A 20 -34.22 21.96 50.13
N LEU A 21 -35.49 22.02 49.68
CA LEU A 21 -36.00 21.20 48.58
C LEU A 21 -35.48 21.68 47.21
N PHE A 22 -35.14 22.96 47.08
CA PHE A 22 -34.44 23.51 45.90
C PHE A 22 -32.91 23.30 45.90
N LEU A 23 -32.33 22.75 46.97
CA LEU A 23 -30.89 22.45 47.07
C LEU A 23 -30.57 20.95 47.15
N THR A 24 -31.58 20.08 47.02
CA THR A 24 -31.38 18.61 46.90
C THR A 24 -32.10 17.98 45.72
N ILE A 25 -32.60 18.81 44.81
CA ILE A 25 -32.76 18.42 43.41
C ILE A 25 -31.53 18.96 42.67
N VAL A 26 -30.36 18.40 42.99
CA VAL A 26 -29.46 18.10 41.87
C VAL A 26 -30.25 17.05 41.12
N ASN A 27 -31.04 17.48 40.14
CA ASN A 27 -31.50 16.58 39.11
C ASN A 27 -30.24 15.84 38.70
N SER A 28 -30.19 14.53 38.99
CA SER A 28 -29.42 13.66 38.13
C SER A 28 -30.09 13.85 36.77
N GLU A 29 -29.63 14.85 36.01
CA GLU A 29 -29.95 14.93 34.60
C GLU A 29 -29.68 13.53 34.08
N ALA A 30 -30.75 12.91 33.59
CA ALA A 30 -30.75 11.53 33.15
C ALA A 30 -29.48 11.29 32.35
N HIS A 31 -28.75 10.22 32.69
CA HIS A 31 -27.38 9.88 32.24
C HIS A 31 -27.21 9.66 30.74
N CYS A 32 -28.22 10.03 30.00
CA CYS A 32 -28.46 9.63 28.66
C CYS A 32 -28.48 10.89 27.80
N ARG A 33 -27.30 11.21 27.27
CA ARG A 33 -27.09 12.34 26.38
C ARG A 33 -27.26 11.89 24.95
N ASN A 34 -28.03 12.66 24.17
CA ASN A 34 -28.03 12.51 22.73
C ASN A 34 -26.74 13.16 22.19
N PHE A 35 -25.70 12.35 22.00
CA PHE A 35 -24.40 12.82 21.53
C PHE A 35 -24.53 13.45 20.15
N LYS A 36 -23.96 14.64 19.98
CA LYS A 36 -23.97 15.35 18.69
C LYS A 36 -22.72 15.08 17.86
N SER A 37 -21.65 14.65 18.53
CA SER A 37 -20.35 14.41 17.94
C SER A 37 -19.52 13.43 18.77
N ILE A 38 -18.45 12.92 18.18
CA ILE A 38 -17.37 12.20 18.88
C ILE A 38 -16.09 13.01 18.74
N ILE A 39 -15.40 13.27 19.86
CA ILE A 39 -14.04 13.81 19.87
C ILE A 39 -13.14 12.68 20.36
N SER A 40 -12.20 12.26 19.53
CA SER A 40 -11.37 11.08 19.81
C SER A 40 -9.89 11.44 19.92
N PHE A 41 -9.21 10.82 20.88
CA PHE A 41 -7.77 10.82 21.10
C PHE A 41 -7.29 9.37 21.18
N GLY A 42 -6.00 9.08 21.11
CA GLY A 42 -5.48 7.72 21.35
C GLY A 42 -4.48 7.25 20.32
N ASP A 43 -4.42 5.94 20.12
CA ASP A 43 -3.44 5.28 19.26
C ASP A 43 -4.03 4.62 18.00
N SER A 44 -3.37 3.58 17.46
CA SER A 44 -3.79 2.84 16.28
C SER A 44 -5.16 2.17 16.41
N THR A 45 -5.62 1.87 17.63
CA THR A 45 -6.92 1.24 17.88
C THR A 45 -8.10 2.20 17.71
N ALA A 46 -7.83 3.51 17.68
CA ALA A 46 -8.81 4.55 17.42
C ALA A 46 -8.46 5.39 16.18
N ASP A 47 -7.30 5.22 15.56
CA ASP A 47 -6.85 6.01 14.40
C ASP A 47 -7.70 5.73 13.14
N THR A 48 -8.39 6.75 12.63
CA THR A 48 -9.22 6.68 11.41
C THR A 48 -8.52 7.21 10.15
N GLY A 49 -7.20 7.42 10.21
CA GLY A 49 -6.35 7.82 9.08
C GLY A 49 -5.38 8.98 9.36
N ASN A 50 -5.19 9.39 10.61
CA ASN A 50 -4.27 10.44 11.00
C ASN A 50 -2.82 10.07 10.77
N LEU A 51 -2.39 8.84 11.12
CA LEU A 51 -1.00 8.47 10.89
C LEU A 51 -0.67 8.56 9.41
N ILE A 52 -1.57 8.16 8.50
CA ILE A 52 -1.39 8.37 7.06
C ILE A 52 -1.18 9.84 6.74
N GLY A 53 -2.05 10.73 7.24
CA GLY A 53 -1.94 12.17 6.98
C GLY A 53 -0.67 12.84 7.52
N LEU A 54 -0.11 12.28 8.59
CA LEU A 54 1.13 12.73 9.21
C LEU A 54 2.39 12.10 8.61
N SER A 55 2.23 10.98 7.91
CA SER A 55 3.35 10.23 7.37
C SER A 55 3.86 10.87 6.10
N ASP A 56 5.15 10.67 5.87
CA ASP A 56 5.75 10.95 4.57
C ASP A 56 5.00 10.13 3.50
N PRO A 57 4.57 10.72 2.37
CA PRO A 57 3.97 9.97 1.27
C PRO A 57 4.81 8.78 0.80
N ASP A 58 6.12 8.82 1.01
CA ASP A 58 7.05 7.74 0.67
C ASP A 58 7.31 6.74 1.83
N ASP A 59 6.82 7.02 3.04
CA ASP A 59 6.96 6.19 4.25
C ASP A 59 5.61 6.02 4.97
N LEU A 60 4.62 5.55 4.22
CA LEU A 60 3.27 5.34 4.73
C LEU A 60 3.19 4.11 5.66
N PRO A 61 2.32 4.15 6.68
CA PRO A 61 2.12 3.01 7.58
C PRO A 61 1.42 1.85 6.89
N ALA A 62 1.54 0.65 7.46
CA ALA A 62 0.87 -0.58 7.02
C ALA A 62 -0.63 -0.38 6.68
N ALA A 63 -1.34 0.38 7.52
CA ALA A 63 -2.77 0.66 7.37
C ALA A 63 -3.13 1.51 6.12
N ALA A 64 -2.14 2.03 5.38
CA ALA A 64 -2.32 2.71 4.10
C ALA A 64 -2.46 1.75 2.91
N PHE A 65 -2.23 0.45 3.11
CA PHE A 65 -2.16 -0.53 2.03
C PHE A 65 -3.13 -1.69 2.24
N PRO A 66 -3.61 -2.34 1.16
CA PRO A 66 -4.36 -3.58 1.28
C PRO A 66 -3.52 -4.66 2.01
N PRO A 67 -4.14 -5.55 2.78
CA PRO A 67 -5.59 -5.79 2.85
C PRO A 67 -6.34 -4.99 3.93
N TYR A 68 -5.72 -3.96 4.54
CA TYR A 68 -6.43 -3.11 5.48
C TYR A 68 -7.67 -2.47 4.81
N GLY A 69 -8.79 -2.45 5.52
CA GLY A 69 -10.06 -1.93 5.01
C GLY A 69 -10.88 -2.88 4.10
N GLU A 70 -10.41 -4.08 3.77
CA GLU A 70 -11.03 -4.98 2.79
C GLU A 70 -12.51 -5.35 3.04
N THR A 71 -12.94 -5.46 4.30
CA THR A 71 -14.24 -6.01 4.69
C THR A 71 -15.40 -5.03 4.54
N PHE A 72 -15.21 -3.78 4.96
CA PHE A 72 -16.30 -2.78 4.94
C PHE A 72 -16.05 -1.64 3.97
N PHE A 73 -14.84 -1.06 3.99
CA PHE A 73 -14.51 0.07 3.12
C PHE A 73 -14.12 -0.39 1.70
N HIS A 74 -13.66 -1.65 1.58
CA HIS A 74 -13.13 -2.24 0.35
C HIS A 74 -11.90 -1.49 -0.22
N HIS A 75 -11.26 -0.66 0.60
CA HIS A 75 -10.00 0.01 0.35
C HIS A 75 -9.37 0.46 1.68
N PRO A 76 -8.05 0.68 1.75
CA PRO A 76 -7.40 1.15 2.97
C PRO A 76 -7.84 2.58 3.30
N THR A 77 -8.14 2.81 4.58
CA THR A 77 -8.49 4.16 5.09
C THR A 77 -7.51 4.65 6.16
N GLY A 78 -6.44 3.90 6.46
CA GLY A 78 -5.57 4.16 7.61
C GLY A 78 -6.07 3.60 8.95
N ARG A 79 -7.16 2.85 8.93
CA ARG A 79 -7.60 2.06 10.09
C ARG A 79 -6.74 0.80 10.20
N PHE A 80 -6.21 0.51 11.38
CA PHE A 80 -5.41 -0.69 11.65
C PHE A 80 -6.29 -1.94 11.84
N SER A 81 -7.14 -2.24 10.85
CA SER A 81 -7.96 -3.44 10.79
C SER A 81 -8.33 -3.79 9.33
N ASN A 82 -8.92 -4.96 9.10
CA ASN A 82 -9.56 -5.30 7.83
C ASN A 82 -10.80 -4.45 7.51
N GLY A 83 -11.18 -3.51 8.36
CA GLY A 83 -12.28 -2.60 8.10
C GLY A 83 -12.52 -1.64 9.25
N ARG A 84 -13.74 -1.64 9.79
CA ARG A 84 -14.15 -0.71 10.86
C ARG A 84 -13.44 -0.99 12.19
N LEU A 85 -13.05 0.07 12.88
CA LEU A 85 -12.56 0.06 14.26
C LEU A 85 -13.71 0.19 15.25
N ILE A 86 -13.42 0.01 16.54
CA ILE A 86 -14.43 0.19 17.61
C ILE A 86 -15.10 1.57 17.60
N ILE A 87 -14.35 2.64 17.26
CA ILE A 87 -14.90 4.00 17.14
C ILE A 87 -15.97 4.11 16.06
N ASP A 88 -15.85 3.36 14.96
CA ASP A 88 -16.82 3.37 13.88
C ASP A 88 -18.13 2.71 14.30
N PHE A 89 -18.05 1.59 15.01
CA PHE A 89 -19.23 0.92 15.58
C PHE A 89 -19.89 1.75 16.68
N ILE A 90 -19.11 2.49 17.47
CA ILE A 90 -19.65 3.46 18.44
C ILE A 90 -20.38 4.59 17.69
N ALA A 91 -19.80 5.15 16.63
CA ALA A 91 -20.44 6.18 15.82
C ALA A 91 -21.77 5.69 15.21
N GLU A 92 -21.77 4.50 14.61
CA GLU A 92 -22.97 3.86 14.06
C GLU A 92 -24.04 3.65 15.13
N PHE A 93 -23.67 3.13 16.29
CA PHE A 93 -24.59 2.92 17.40
C PHE A 93 -25.24 4.22 17.88
N LEU A 94 -24.49 5.33 17.85
CA LEU A 94 -24.98 6.66 18.21
C LEU A 94 -25.75 7.36 17.08
N GLY A 95 -25.83 6.75 15.89
CA GLY A 95 -26.44 7.38 14.71
C GLY A 95 -25.62 8.56 14.16
N LEU A 96 -24.31 8.56 14.41
CA LEU A 96 -23.36 9.57 13.93
C LEU A 96 -22.60 9.04 12.70
N PRO A 97 -22.13 9.93 11.80
CA PRO A 97 -21.23 9.54 10.73
C PRO A 97 -19.88 9.06 11.30
N PHE A 98 -19.11 8.34 10.49
CA PHE A 98 -17.74 7.98 10.85
C PHE A 98 -16.90 9.22 11.14
N VAL A 99 -16.05 9.11 12.15
CA VAL A 99 -15.31 10.25 12.69
C VAL A 99 -14.08 10.52 11.82
N PRO A 100 -14.00 11.68 11.15
CA PRO A 100 -12.90 11.98 10.24
C PRO A 100 -11.58 12.22 10.99
N PRO A 101 -10.43 11.77 10.46
CA PRO A 101 -9.12 12.06 11.01
C PRO A 101 -8.77 13.55 10.85
N PHE A 102 -8.26 14.20 11.91
CA PHE A 102 -7.86 15.60 11.92
C PHE A 102 -6.69 15.90 10.97
N TYR A 103 -5.60 15.14 11.09
CA TYR A 103 -4.40 15.32 10.26
C TYR A 103 -4.55 14.67 8.88
N GLY A 104 -5.38 13.62 8.77
CA GLY A 104 -5.59 12.85 7.54
C GLY A 104 -6.62 13.42 6.57
N SER A 105 -7.38 14.44 6.96
CA SER A 105 -8.47 14.97 6.13
C SER A 105 -8.18 16.37 5.59
N GLN A 106 -8.17 16.52 4.27
CA GLN A 106 -8.24 17.84 3.64
C GLN A 106 -9.71 18.25 3.46
N ASN A 107 -10.13 19.35 4.09
CA ASN A 107 -11.49 19.92 3.99
C ASN A 107 -12.63 19.06 4.58
N ALA A 108 -12.36 18.21 5.58
CA ALA A 108 -13.44 17.48 6.26
C ALA A 108 -14.35 18.41 7.06
N ASN A 109 -15.64 18.03 7.13
CA ASN A 109 -16.59 18.65 8.04
C ASN A 109 -16.47 18.00 9.43
N PHE A 110 -16.00 18.76 10.41
CA PHE A 110 -15.82 18.31 11.80
C PHE A 110 -17.05 18.55 12.70
N GLU A 111 -18.17 19.05 12.17
CA GLU A 111 -19.38 19.38 12.93
C GLU A 111 -19.91 18.17 13.74
N LYS A 112 -19.78 16.95 13.19
CA LYS A 112 -20.25 15.70 13.80
C LYS A 112 -19.15 14.88 14.46
N GLY A 113 -17.93 15.43 14.55
CA GLY A 113 -16.83 14.77 15.25
C GLY A 113 -15.49 14.97 14.56
N VAL A 114 -14.44 14.75 15.33
CA VAL A 114 -13.05 14.86 14.92
C VAL A 114 -12.20 13.87 15.69
N ASN A 115 -11.26 13.24 15.01
CA ASN A 115 -10.37 12.26 15.61
C ASN A 115 -8.93 12.74 15.56
N PHE A 116 -8.26 12.78 16.71
CA PHE A 116 -6.85 13.12 16.90
C PHE A 116 -5.99 11.89 17.23
N ALA A 117 -6.57 10.70 17.36
CA ALA A 117 -5.81 9.47 17.61
C ALA A 117 -4.81 9.17 16.49
N VAL A 118 -3.58 8.77 16.82
CA VAL A 118 -2.51 8.51 15.84
C VAL A 118 -1.87 7.16 16.12
N GLY A 119 -1.75 6.30 15.09
CA GLY A 119 -1.04 5.03 15.20
C GLY A 119 0.36 5.17 15.81
N GLY A 120 0.65 4.36 16.83
CA GLY A 120 1.92 4.40 17.57
C GLY A 120 2.04 5.51 18.62
N ALA A 121 0.99 6.30 18.87
CA ALA A 121 1.04 7.33 19.89
C ALA A 121 1.26 6.74 21.30
N THR A 122 2.06 7.45 22.10
CA THR A 122 2.30 7.19 23.51
C THR A 122 1.51 8.18 24.37
N ALA A 123 1.20 7.80 25.61
CA ALA A 123 0.68 8.74 26.59
C ALA A 123 1.76 9.75 27.00
N LEU A 124 2.97 9.26 27.29
CA LEU A 124 4.14 10.07 27.66
C LEU A 124 4.78 10.74 26.45
N GLU A 125 5.43 11.87 26.67
CA GLU A 125 6.15 12.59 25.62
C GLU A 125 7.33 11.79 25.09
N HIS A 126 7.57 11.87 23.77
CA HIS A 126 8.67 11.17 23.12
C HIS A 126 10.02 11.53 23.75
N SER A 127 10.27 12.82 24.02
CA SER A 127 11.52 13.28 24.64
C SER A 127 11.77 12.65 26.02
N PHE A 128 10.71 12.44 26.80
CA PHE A 128 10.81 11.81 28.12
C PHE A 128 11.19 10.33 28.04
N LEU A 129 10.71 9.63 27.01
CA LEU A 129 11.07 8.23 26.74
C LEU A 129 12.53 8.12 26.25
N VAL A 130 12.95 9.01 25.35
CA VAL A 130 14.35 9.08 24.88
C VAL A 130 15.33 9.32 26.04
N GLU A 131 15.00 10.20 26.99
CA GLU A 131 15.81 10.44 28.19
C GLU A 131 15.98 9.20 29.08
N ARG A 132 15.03 8.25 29.04
CA ARG A 132 15.12 6.94 29.70
C ARG A 132 15.78 5.86 28.84
N GLY A 133 16.37 6.25 27.71
CA GLY A 133 16.99 5.36 26.74
C GLY A 133 15.97 4.47 26.03
N ILE A 134 14.75 4.97 25.82
CA ILE A 134 13.71 4.35 24.99
C ILE A 134 13.58 5.20 23.73
N ASP A 135 14.54 5.04 22.82
CA ASP A 135 14.60 5.77 21.54
C ASP A 135 14.00 4.90 20.42
N LEU A 136 12.69 4.73 20.49
CA LEU A 136 11.89 4.00 19.53
C LEU A 136 10.46 4.55 19.57
N ALA A 137 10.04 5.24 18.52
CA ALA A 137 8.65 5.67 18.35
C ALA A 137 8.28 5.74 16.87
N PHE A 138 7.05 5.33 16.56
CA PHE A 138 6.49 5.42 15.21
C PHE A 138 5.89 6.79 14.89
N THR A 139 5.63 7.59 15.92
CA THR A 139 5.16 8.97 15.79
C THR A 139 5.62 9.79 16.99
N ASN A 140 5.80 11.09 16.77
CA ASN A 140 6.04 12.05 17.86
C ASN A 140 4.73 12.65 18.41
N VAL A 141 3.57 12.19 17.94
CA VAL A 141 2.26 12.71 18.33
C VAL A 141 1.73 11.99 19.57
N SER A 142 2.36 12.27 20.71
CA SER A 142 1.95 11.82 22.05
C SER A 142 0.54 12.32 22.41
N LEU A 143 -0.06 11.79 23.48
CA LEU A 143 -1.34 12.28 23.99
C LEU A 143 -1.31 13.80 24.30
N GLY A 144 -0.19 14.31 24.83
CA GLY A 144 -0.01 15.73 25.06
C GLY A 144 -0.02 16.55 23.76
N VAL A 145 0.64 16.06 22.71
CA VAL A 145 0.62 16.69 21.37
C VAL A 145 -0.77 16.64 20.74
N GLN A 146 -1.52 15.54 20.91
CA GLN A 146 -2.90 15.45 20.42
C GLN A 146 -3.81 16.45 21.13
N LEU A 147 -3.71 16.58 22.45
CA LEU A 147 -4.44 17.59 23.22
C LEU A 147 -4.09 19.01 22.82
N GLN A 148 -2.80 19.28 22.61
CA GLN A 148 -2.36 20.60 22.17
C GLN A 148 -2.90 20.93 20.78
N SER A 149 -2.85 19.97 19.85
CA SER A 149 -3.41 20.12 18.51
C SER A 149 -4.92 20.35 18.55
N PHE A 150 -5.65 19.67 19.46
CA PHE A 150 -7.06 19.94 19.67
C PHE A 150 -7.31 21.37 20.13
N LYS A 151 -6.58 21.85 21.16
CA LYS A 151 -6.69 23.24 21.64
C LYS A 151 -6.42 24.25 20.54
N ASP A 152 -5.37 24.03 19.75
CA ASP A 152 -4.97 24.92 18.66
C ASP A 152 -6.01 24.94 17.53
N ALA A 153 -6.69 23.82 17.30
CA ALA A 153 -7.75 23.69 16.31
C ALA A 153 -9.10 24.24 16.77
N MET A 154 -9.34 24.40 18.09
CA MET A 154 -10.65 24.80 18.62
C MET A 154 -11.24 26.05 17.95
N PRO A 155 -10.50 27.17 17.77
CA PRO A 155 -11.07 28.36 17.13
C PRO A 155 -11.65 28.07 15.75
N SER A 156 -11.03 27.16 14.99
CA SER A 156 -11.47 26.75 13.66
C SER A 156 -12.62 25.73 13.68
N LEU A 157 -12.67 24.86 14.71
CA LEU A 157 -13.68 23.81 14.82
C LEU A 157 -15.06 24.35 15.23
N CYS A 158 -15.10 25.38 16.06
CA CYS A 158 -16.33 25.86 16.70
C CYS A 158 -16.52 27.37 16.68
N GLY A 159 -15.54 28.16 16.24
CA GLY A 159 -15.67 29.60 16.00
C GLY A 159 -15.61 30.47 17.26
N SER A 160 -16.44 30.22 18.27
CA SER A 160 -16.50 31.02 19.51
C SER A 160 -16.25 30.17 20.76
N PRO A 161 -15.73 30.75 21.87
CA PRO A 161 -15.53 30.00 23.11
C PRO A 161 -16.79 29.34 23.67
N SER A 162 -17.97 29.97 23.51
CA SER A 162 -19.25 29.39 23.92
C SER A 162 -19.66 28.20 23.04
N ASP A 163 -19.47 28.31 21.73
CA ASP A 163 -19.78 27.23 20.80
C ASP A 163 -18.81 26.06 20.98
N CYS A 164 -17.54 26.35 21.29
CA CYS A 164 -16.54 25.34 21.61
C CYS A 164 -16.87 24.58 22.89
N ARG A 165 -17.27 25.28 23.95
CA ARG A 165 -17.74 24.63 25.17
C ARG A 165 -18.96 23.76 24.88
N ASN A 166 -19.91 24.26 24.09
CA ASN A 166 -21.11 23.52 23.69
C ASN A 166 -20.79 22.27 22.86
N MET A 167 -19.83 22.35 21.93
CA MET A 167 -19.35 21.21 21.14
C MET A 167 -18.77 20.12 22.05
N ILE A 168 -17.86 20.48 22.96
CA ILE A 168 -17.21 19.55 23.88
C ILE A 168 -18.22 18.96 24.88
N GLU A 169 -19.16 19.76 25.38
CA GLU A 169 -20.18 19.33 26.34
C GLU A 169 -21.16 18.29 25.76
N ASN A 170 -21.44 18.35 24.46
CA ASN A 170 -22.34 17.43 23.76
C ASN A 170 -21.62 16.30 23.01
N ALA A 171 -20.28 16.24 23.11
CA ALA A 171 -19.49 15.18 22.51
C ALA A 171 -19.39 13.96 23.44
N LEU A 172 -19.30 12.77 22.84
CA LEU A 172 -18.64 11.65 23.50
C LEU A 172 -17.13 11.83 23.30
N ILE A 173 -16.39 11.99 24.38
CA ILE A 173 -14.92 12.04 24.32
C ILE A 173 -14.40 10.62 24.44
N LEU A 174 -13.85 10.09 23.36
CA LEU A 174 -13.20 8.79 23.35
C LEU A 174 -11.71 9.00 23.60
N MET A 175 -11.22 8.52 24.74
CA MET A 175 -9.79 8.22 24.86
C MET A 175 -9.65 6.85 24.23
N GLY A 176 -9.01 6.68 23.08
CA GLY A 176 -8.67 5.35 22.55
C GLY A 176 -7.77 4.59 23.53
N GLU A 177 -7.37 3.36 23.20
CA GLU A 177 -6.30 2.75 23.98
C GLU A 177 -5.06 3.64 23.83
N ILE A 178 -4.55 4.16 24.94
CA ILE A 178 -3.43 5.09 24.95
C ILE A 178 -2.63 4.78 26.21
N GLY A 179 -1.31 4.69 26.06
CA GLY A 179 -0.44 4.12 27.08
C GLY A 179 0.13 2.75 26.73
N GLY A 180 -0.52 1.98 25.85
CA GLY A 180 0.01 0.68 25.39
C GLY A 180 1.39 0.81 24.75
N ASN A 181 1.58 1.81 23.89
CA ASN A 181 2.87 2.02 23.22
C ASN A 181 4.00 2.42 24.17
N ASP A 182 3.70 3.07 25.30
CA ASP A 182 4.66 3.39 26.35
C ASP A 182 5.27 2.12 26.98
N TYR A 183 4.56 0.99 26.92
CA TYR A 183 5.08 -0.32 27.33
C TYR A 183 5.63 -1.11 26.15
N ASN A 184 4.97 -1.02 24.99
CA ASN A 184 5.37 -1.76 23.80
C ASN A 184 6.81 -1.42 23.39
N TYR A 185 7.17 -0.14 23.31
CA TYR A 185 8.50 0.28 22.88
C TYR A 185 9.65 -0.23 23.76
N PRO A 186 9.63 -0.05 25.09
CA PRO A 186 10.69 -0.61 25.93
C PRO A 186 10.67 -2.15 25.96
N LEU A 187 9.51 -2.81 25.83
CA LEU A 187 9.44 -4.27 25.68
C LEU A 187 10.17 -4.73 24.41
N PHE A 188 9.97 -4.05 23.28
CA PHE A 188 10.67 -4.37 22.03
C PHE A 188 12.18 -4.09 22.07
N LEU A 189 12.59 -3.10 22.85
CA LEU A 189 14.01 -2.83 23.13
C LEU A 189 14.62 -3.79 24.16
N GLY A 190 13.85 -4.75 24.68
CA GLY A 190 14.33 -5.73 25.67
C GLY A 190 14.67 -5.12 27.02
N LYS A 191 14.03 -4.00 27.39
CA LYS A 191 14.22 -3.36 28.70
C LYS A 191 13.74 -4.27 29.83
N PRO A 192 14.35 -4.21 31.03
CA PRO A 192 13.90 -4.97 32.19
C PRO A 192 12.44 -4.65 32.54
N THR A 193 11.64 -5.68 32.85
CA THR A 193 10.23 -5.52 33.21
C THR A 193 10.01 -4.61 34.41
N GLU A 194 10.97 -4.57 35.35
CA GLU A 194 10.88 -3.65 36.50
C GLU A 194 10.95 -2.17 36.06
N GLU A 195 11.81 -1.82 35.10
CA GLU A 195 11.86 -0.45 34.56
C GLU A 195 10.56 -0.09 33.83
N ILE A 196 9.96 -1.05 33.12
CA ILE A 196 8.70 -0.85 32.40
C ILE A 196 7.54 -0.65 33.39
N ARG A 197 7.54 -1.37 34.53
CA ARG A 197 6.55 -1.19 35.60
C ARG A 197 6.58 0.21 36.21
N GLU A 198 7.74 0.87 36.24
CA GLU A 198 7.86 2.26 36.71
C GLU A 198 7.12 3.26 35.81
N LEU A 199 6.88 2.92 34.53
CA LEU A 199 6.12 3.76 33.60
C LEU A 199 4.60 3.72 33.88
N VAL A 200 4.08 2.66 34.48
CA VAL A 200 2.64 2.47 34.73
C VAL A 200 1.99 3.65 35.46
N PRO A 201 2.47 4.09 36.64
CA PRO A 201 1.87 5.24 37.33
C PRO A 201 2.00 6.55 36.54
N LEU A 202 3.06 6.70 35.75
CA LEU A 202 3.28 7.91 34.93
C LEU A 202 2.26 7.99 33.79
N VAL A 203 2.07 6.89 33.07
CA VAL A 203 1.06 6.77 32.00
C VAL A 203 -0.35 7.03 32.54
N VAL A 204 -0.72 6.36 33.65
CA VAL A 204 -2.03 6.56 34.30
C VAL A 204 -2.22 8.01 34.72
N SER A 205 -1.18 8.64 35.29
CA SER A 205 -1.22 10.06 35.66
C SER A 205 -1.44 10.95 34.44
N THR A 206 -0.74 10.70 33.33
CA THR A 206 -0.88 11.51 32.10
C THR A 206 -2.27 11.41 31.50
N ILE A 207 -2.86 10.21 31.47
CA ILE A 207 -4.26 10.00 31.03
C ILE A 207 -5.23 10.73 31.98
N SER A 208 -5.02 10.62 33.29
CA SER A 208 -5.84 11.33 34.29
C SER A 208 -5.76 12.85 34.14
N SER A 209 -4.56 13.39 33.89
CA SER A 209 -4.34 14.82 33.62
C SER A 209 -5.04 15.26 32.32
N ALA A 210 -4.93 14.48 31.25
CA ALA A 210 -5.61 14.74 29.98
C ALA A 210 -7.14 14.85 30.15
N ILE A 211 -7.73 13.87 30.85
CA ILE A 211 -9.17 13.86 31.15
C ILE A 211 -9.54 15.09 31.99
N THR A 212 -8.77 15.39 33.04
CA THR A 212 -9.01 16.54 33.92
C THR A 212 -8.98 17.86 33.15
N GLU A 213 -8.06 17.99 32.21
CA GLU A 213 -7.94 19.17 31.35
C GLU A 213 -9.16 19.29 30.43
N LEU A 214 -9.55 18.22 29.74
CA LEU A 214 -10.75 18.20 28.90
C LEU A 214 -12.04 18.46 29.70
N ILE A 215 -12.11 18.01 30.96
CA ILE A 215 -13.20 18.38 31.89
C ILE A 215 -13.22 19.90 32.12
N SER A 216 -12.06 20.51 32.36
CA SER A 216 -11.96 21.97 32.54
C SER A 216 -12.40 22.76 31.31
N MET A 217 -12.28 22.16 30.12
CA MET A 217 -12.72 22.73 28.85
C MET A 217 -14.22 22.54 28.59
N GLY A 218 -14.90 21.69 29.37
CA GLY A 218 -16.34 21.45 29.29
C GLY A 218 -16.74 20.01 29.04
N GLY A 219 -15.81 19.06 28.96
CA GLY A 219 -16.07 17.65 28.73
C GLY A 219 -17.02 17.06 29.78
N LYS A 220 -18.07 16.39 29.32
CA LYS A 220 -19.10 15.79 30.20
C LYS A 220 -19.20 14.29 30.12
N THR A 221 -18.75 13.67 29.03
CA THR A 221 -18.81 12.21 28.90
C THR A 221 -17.52 11.69 28.27
N PHE A 222 -16.87 10.77 28.97
CA PHE A 222 -15.61 10.17 28.57
C PHE A 222 -15.79 8.66 28.50
N LEU A 223 -15.33 8.05 27.42
CA LEU A 223 -15.14 6.60 27.34
C LEU A 223 -13.64 6.33 27.32
N VAL A 224 -13.16 5.59 28.31
CA VAL A 224 -11.74 5.37 28.57
C VAL A 224 -11.48 3.86 28.66
N PRO A 225 -10.90 3.23 27.64
CA PRO A 225 -10.60 1.83 27.64
C PRO A 225 -9.39 1.52 28.53
N GLY A 226 -9.43 0.34 29.15
CA GLY A 226 -8.25 -0.28 29.72
C GLY A 226 -7.39 -0.98 28.66
N GLN A 227 -6.24 -1.48 29.12
CA GLN A 227 -5.31 -2.24 28.29
C GLN A 227 -5.88 -3.59 27.84
N PHE A 228 -5.39 -4.13 26.72
CA PHE A 228 -5.69 -5.48 26.26
C PHE A 228 -4.96 -6.56 27.08
N PRO A 229 -5.37 -7.85 27.03
CA PRO A 229 -4.57 -8.97 27.55
C PRO A 229 -3.28 -9.14 26.74
N LEU A 230 -2.25 -8.37 27.10
CA LEU A 230 -0.98 -8.30 26.36
C LEU A 230 -0.30 -9.67 26.20
N GLY A 231 -0.38 -10.54 27.20
CA GLY A 231 0.16 -11.89 27.13
C GLY A 231 -0.49 -12.78 26.08
N CYS A 232 -1.67 -12.39 25.58
CA CYS A 232 -2.34 -13.06 24.48
C CYS A 232 -2.04 -12.44 23.10
N SER A 233 -1.39 -11.28 23.06
CA SER A 233 -1.01 -10.67 21.79
C SER A 233 -0.04 -11.57 21.05
N THR A 234 -0.33 -11.82 19.77
CA THR A 234 0.52 -12.63 18.90
C THR A 234 1.95 -12.07 18.84
N THR A 235 2.11 -10.75 18.84
CA THR A 235 3.42 -10.07 18.90
C THR A 235 4.27 -10.57 20.07
N TYR A 236 3.71 -10.55 21.28
CA TYR A 236 4.46 -10.90 22.48
C TYR A 236 4.70 -12.40 22.62
N LEU A 237 3.75 -13.21 22.16
CA LEU A 237 3.91 -14.66 22.12
C LEU A 237 5.05 -15.10 21.20
N GLN A 238 5.35 -14.32 20.17
CA GLN A 238 6.50 -14.56 19.31
C GLN A 238 7.80 -14.06 19.95
N SER A 239 7.81 -12.83 20.47
CA SER A 239 9.01 -12.20 21.04
C SER A 239 9.49 -12.85 22.34
N TYR A 240 8.57 -13.35 23.17
CA TYR A 240 8.85 -13.99 24.45
C TYR A 240 8.50 -15.49 24.46
N ASN A 241 8.64 -16.15 23.31
CA ASN A 241 8.40 -17.59 23.21
C ASN A 241 9.39 -18.37 24.10
N THR A 242 8.88 -19.31 24.90
CA THR A 242 9.66 -20.16 25.79
C THR A 242 9.20 -21.61 25.71
N SER A 243 10.10 -22.55 25.96
CA SER A 243 9.75 -23.96 26.12
C SER A 243 9.10 -24.28 27.47
N ASN A 244 9.09 -23.32 28.40
CA ASN A 244 8.52 -23.50 29.73
C ASN A 244 6.99 -23.40 29.69
N ALA A 245 6.31 -24.54 29.70
CA ALA A 245 4.85 -24.60 29.70
C ALA A 245 4.21 -23.91 30.92
N GLU A 246 4.93 -23.74 32.04
CA GLU A 246 4.41 -23.06 33.23
C GLU A 246 4.26 -21.54 33.06
N GLU A 247 4.89 -20.94 32.05
CA GLU A 247 4.75 -19.52 31.75
C GLU A 247 3.46 -19.18 30.98
N TYR A 248 2.79 -20.20 30.44
CA TYR A 248 1.55 -20.05 29.67
C TYR A 248 0.33 -20.49 30.47
N ASP A 249 -0.79 -19.79 30.33
CA ASP A 249 -2.08 -20.23 30.84
C ASP A 249 -2.73 -21.30 29.96
N SER A 250 -3.92 -21.76 30.35
CA SER A 250 -4.66 -22.80 29.61
C SER A 250 -5.11 -22.38 28.21
N THR A 251 -5.08 -21.09 27.90
CA THR A 251 -5.38 -20.54 26.56
C THR A 251 -4.12 -20.33 25.72
N GLY A 252 -2.93 -20.54 26.30
CA GLY A 252 -1.63 -20.38 25.67
C GLY A 252 -1.11 -18.94 25.69
N CYS A 253 -1.65 -18.08 26.57
CA CYS A 253 -1.17 -16.71 26.77
C CYS A 253 -0.09 -16.64 27.85
N LEU A 254 0.86 -15.70 27.74
CA LEU A 254 1.89 -15.45 28.74
C LEU A 254 1.29 -14.87 30.03
N LYS A 255 1.42 -15.59 31.15
CA LYS A 255 0.82 -15.20 32.43
C LYS A 255 1.35 -13.87 32.93
N TRP A 256 2.67 -13.71 32.99
CA TRP A 256 3.31 -12.52 33.58
C TRP A 256 2.95 -11.24 32.83
N LEU A 257 2.75 -11.32 31.51
CA LEU A 257 2.43 -10.16 30.69
C LEU A 257 0.92 -9.84 30.73
N ASN A 258 0.07 -10.85 30.83
CA ASN A 258 -1.35 -10.66 31.17
C ASN A 258 -1.53 -10.06 32.57
N GLU A 259 -0.76 -10.51 33.56
CA GLU A 259 -0.73 -9.91 34.90
C GLU A 259 -0.27 -8.46 34.88
N PHE A 260 0.73 -8.12 34.05
CA PHE A 260 1.17 -6.74 33.84
C PHE A 260 0.05 -5.88 33.24
N GLY A 261 -0.56 -6.30 32.13
CA GLY A 261 -1.66 -5.56 31.49
C GLY A 261 -2.86 -5.38 32.42
N LYS A 262 -3.20 -6.42 33.18
CA LYS A 262 -4.25 -6.36 34.21
C LYS A 262 -3.91 -5.36 35.32
N ASN A 263 -2.68 -5.36 35.82
CA ASN A 263 -2.25 -4.42 36.85
C ASN A 263 -2.37 -2.96 36.39
N GLN A 264 -2.01 -2.66 35.15
CA GLN A 264 -2.20 -1.34 34.56
C GLN A 264 -3.69 -0.97 34.50
N GLY A 265 -4.54 -1.88 34.02
CA GLY A 265 -5.98 -1.67 33.94
C GLY A 265 -6.62 -1.43 35.31
N ASP A 266 -6.18 -2.16 36.34
CA ASP A 266 -6.62 -1.96 37.72
C ASP A 266 -6.23 -0.58 38.26
N GLN A 267 -5.00 -0.11 37.97
CA GLN A 267 -4.54 1.22 38.36
C GLN A 267 -5.30 2.33 37.64
N LEU A 268 -5.52 2.19 36.32
CA LEU A 268 -6.32 3.14 35.54
C LEU A 268 -7.76 3.19 36.06
N LEU A 269 -8.42 2.05 36.26
CA LEU A 269 -9.78 2.01 36.81
C LEU A 269 -9.86 2.63 38.20
N ALA A 270 -8.86 2.40 39.06
CA ALA A 270 -8.80 3.03 40.38
C ALA A 270 -8.68 4.56 40.27
N GLU A 271 -7.88 5.06 39.34
CA GLU A 271 -7.72 6.50 39.07
C GLU A 271 -8.99 7.12 38.48
N LEU A 272 -9.62 6.47 37.50
CA LEU A 272 -10.90 6.92 36.94
C LEU A 272 -11.99 6.95 38.02
N LYS A 273 -12.00 6.00 38.97
CA LYS A 273 -12.90 6.04 40.13
C LYS A 273 -12.64 7.23 41.05
N LYS A 274 -11.40 7.73 41.15
CA LYS A 274 -11.11 8.98 41.86
C LYS A 274 -11.65 10.17 41.08
N LEU A 275 -11.42 10.22 39.76
CA LEU A 275 -11.94 11.28 38.91
C LEU A 275 -13.48 11.33 38.93
N GLN A 276 -14.17 10.19 38.89
CA GLN A 276 -15.62 10.10 39.03
C GLN A 276 -16.13 10.72 40.35
N LYS A 277 -15.37 10.57 41.45
CA LYS A 277 -15.70 11.19 42.74
C LYS A 277 -15.38 12.68 42.77
N LEU A 278 -14.30 13.11 42.11
CA LEU A 278 -13.89 14.52 42.03
C LEU A 278 -14.81 15.32 41.11
N TYR A 279 -15.31 14.70 40.04
CA TYR A 279 -16.16 15.30 39.02
C TYR A 279 -17.48 14.53 38.90
N PRO A 280 -18.35 14.53 39.95
CA PRO A 280 -19.59 13.74 39.96
C PRO A 280 -20.63 14.19 38.91
N HIS A 281 -20.39 15.33 38.26
CA HIS A 281 -21.19 15.88 37.17
C HIS A 281 -20.66 15.49 35.77
N VAL A 282 -19.60 14.70 35.71
CA VAL A 282 -18.99 14.18 34.49
C VAL A 282 -19.15 12.66 34.49
N ASN A 283 -19.66 12.13 33.38
CA ASN A 283 -19.78 10.69 33.17
C ASN A 283 -18.48 10.13 32.60
N ILE A 284 -17.61 9.58 33.46
CA ILE A 284 -16.37 8.94 33.04
C ILE A 284 -16.60 7.43 33.05
N ILE A 285 -16.54 6.79 31.89
CA ILE A 285 -16.85 5.38 31.69
C ILE A 285 -15.55 4.64 31.40
N TYR A 286 -15.20 3.67 32.24
CA TYR A 286 -14.14 2.71 31.92
C TYR A 286 -14.66 1.62 30.99
N ALA A 287 -14.01 1.40 29.85
CA ALA A 287 -14.30 0.28 28.96
C ALA A 287 -13.33 -0.88 29.21
N ASP A 288 -13.86 -2.02 29.60
CA ASP A 288 -13.08 -3.20 30.00
C ASP A 288 -12.66 -4.04 28.80
N TYR A 289 -11.80 -3.46 27.95
CA TYR A 289 -11.26 -4.13 26.77
C TYR A 289 -10.52 -5.42 27.13
N TYR A 290 -9.83 -5.43 28.28
CA TYR A 290 -9.12 -6.59 28.79
C TYR A 290 -10.03 -7.82 28.86
N ASN A 291 -11.12 -7.71 29.62
CA ASN A 291 -12.01 -8.85 29.85
C ASN A 291 -12.87 -9.18 28.63
N ILE A 292 -13.17 -8.22 27.75
CA ILE A 292 -13.85 -8.54 26.49
C ILE A 292 -12.96 -9.45 25.63
N LEU A 293 -11.74 -9.00 25.34
CA LEU A 293 -10.85 -9.71 24.41
C LEU A 293 -10.46 -11.09 24.98
N LEU A 294 -10.21 -11.16 26.29
CA LEU A 294 -9.93 -12.42 26.96
C LEU A 294 -11.07 -13.45 26.79
N ARG A 295 -12.33 -13.00 26.74
CA ARG A 295 -13.48 -13.89 26.54
C ARG A 295 -13.56 -14.41 25.11
N PHE A 296 -13.15 -13.62 24.11
CA PHE A 296 -13.03 -14.10 22.75
C PHE A 296 -11.96 -15.19 22.62
N ILE A 297 -10.88 -15.08 23.40
CA ILE A 297 -9.79 -16.06 23.43
C ILE A 297 -10.18 -17.33 24.21
N GLN A 298 -10.91 -17.19 25.32
CA GLN A 298 -11.36 -18.32 26.15
C GLN A 298 -12.53 -19.11 25.53
N GLU A 299 -13.46 -18.43 24.85
CA GLU A 299 -14.68 -19.02 24.30
C GLU A 299 -14.90 -18.65 22.82
N PRO A 300 -13.91 -18.82 21.92
CA PRO A 300 -13.95 -18.28 20.55
C PRO A 300 -15.17 -18.73 19.74
N ALA A 301 -15.55 -20.01 19.85
CA ALA A 301 -16.71 -20.56 19.14
C ALA A 301 -18.03 -19.83 19.46
N LYS A 302 -18.19 -19.36 20.71
CA LYS A 302 -19.41 -18.67 21.15
C LYS A 302 -19.60 -17.34 20.43
N TYR A 303 -18.50 -16.74 19.99
CA TYR A 303 -18.45 -15.45 19.32
C TYR A 303 -18.23 -15.60 17.81
N GLY A 304 -18.28 -16.82 17.27
CA GLY A 304 -18.14 -17.09 15.84
C GLY A 304 -16.69 -17.21 15.35
N PHE A 305 -15.71 -17.21 16.24
CA PHE A 305 -14.29 -17.38 15.93
C PHE A 305 -13.84 -18.85 15.94
N LEU A 306 -12.76 -19.17 15.23
CA LEU A 306 -12.17 -20.50 15.21
C LEU A 306 -11.70 -20.93 16.61
N SER A 307 -11.84 -22.21 16.96
CA SER A 307 -11.47 -22.67 18.30
C SER A 307 -10.04 -23.17 18.45
N LYS A 308 -9.33 -23.44 17.33
CA LYS A 308 -7.95 -23.94 17.34
C LYS A 308 -7.19 -23.48 16.08
N PRO A 309 -5.87 -23.26 16.17
CA PRO A 309 -5.03 -23.38 17.39
C PRO A 309 -5.26 -22.24 18.40
N SER A 310 -4.82 -22.40 19.66
CA SER A 310 -4.98 -21.40 20.74
C SER A 310 -3.61 -20.98 21.32
N PRO A 311 -3.34 -19.68 21.48
CA PRO A 311 -4.15 -18.57 20.97
C PRO A 311 -4.17 -18.60 19.43
N LEU A 312 -5.24 -18.06 18.85
CA LEU A 312 -5.42 -18.06 17.40
C LEU A 312 -4.32 -17.22 16.75
N PRO A 313 -3.69 -17.71 15.67
CA PRO A 313 -2.83 -16.86 14.86
C PRO A 313 -3.66 -15.71 14.29
N PRO A 314 -3.05 -14.55 14.01
CA PRO A 314 -3.74 -13.47 13.35
C PRO A 314 -4.23 -13.90 11.97
N CYS A 315 -5.28 -13.24 11.48
CA CYS A 315 -5.77 -13.47 10.14
C CYS A 315 -4.67 -13.19 9.11
N CYS A 316 -3.99 -12.05 9.22
CA CYS A 316 -2.91 -11.58 8.37
C CYS A 316 -1.58 -11.52 9.12
N GLY A 317 -0.62 -12.33 8.69
CA GLY A 317 0.70 -12.39 9.34
C GLY A 317 1.12 -13.81 9.67
N THR A 318 2.36 -14.21 9.33
CA THR A 318 2.95 -15.48 9.77
C THR A 318 3.73 -15.32 11.07
N ARG A 319 3.86 -16.40 11.85
CA ARG A 319 4.84 -16.56 12.95
C ARG A 319 6.27 -16.28 12.41
N GLY A 320 6.84 -15.11 12.72
CA GLY A 320 8.14 -14.66 12.24
C GLY A 320 8.44 -13.21 12.67
N SER A 321 9.72 -12.89 12.91
CA SER A 321 10.25 -11.65 13.54
C SER A 321 9.40 -10.38 13.38
N TYR A 322 9.10 -9.78 14.54
CA TYR A 322 8.39 -8.51 14.77
C TYR A 322 8.94 -7.31 13.96
N SER A 323 10.20 -7.36 13.52
CA SER A 323 10.80 -6.33 12.67
C SER A 323 10.14 -6.15 11.30
N SER A 324 9.31 -7.12 10.87
CA SER A 324 8.66 -7.13 9.56
C SER A 324 7.27 -6.45 9.52
N LEU A 325 6.70 -6.11 10.68
CA LEU A 325 5.37 -5.45 10.74
C LEU A 325 5.46 -3.92 10.85
N PHE A 326 6.63 -3.41 11.24
CA PHE A 326 6.86 -1.97 11.42
C PHE A 326 8.16 -1.48 10.77
N GLY A 327 8.83 -2.34 9.98
CA GLY A 327 9.99 -1.98 9.18
C GLY A 327 9.57 -1.28 7.89
N LYS A 328 10.14 -0.09 7.68
CA LYS A 328 9.98 0.76 6.50
C LYS A 328 10.09 -0.02 5.19
N THR A 329 9.25 0.38 4.23
CA THR A 329 9.40 0.12 2.78
C THR A 329 9.45 -1.33 2.29
N PHE A 330 8.78 -2.26 2.98
CA PHE A 330 8.23 -3.44 2.31
C PHE A 330 6.77 -3.58 2.70
N GLY A 331 5.89 -3.13 1.79
CA GLY A 331 4.46 -3.42 1.90
C GLY A 331 4.26 -4.89 2.22
N LEU A 332 3.18 -5.18 2.94
CA LEU A 332 2.76 -6.48 3.48
C LEU A 332 2.54 -7.58 2.42
N LYS A 333 3.07 -7.43 1.21
CA LYS A 333 3.08 -8.41 0.12
C LYS A 333 3.80 -9.68 0.54
N GLY A 334 3.02 -10.73 0.71
CA GLY A 334 3.49 -12.06 1.09
C GLY A 334 2.96 -12.54 2.44
N LEU A 335 2.28 -11.69 3.21
CA LEU A 335 1.54 -12.15 4.38
C LEU A 335 0.27 -12.86 3.92
N LYS A 336 0.24 -14.18 4.09
CA LYS A 336 -0.96 -14.96 3.86
C LYS A 336 -2.01 -14.51 4.87
N CYS A 337 -3.03 -13.81 4.37
CA CYS A 337 -4.22 -13.52 5.11
C CYS A 337 -5.16 -14.72 5.11
N CYS A 338 -5.99 -14.81 6.14
CA CYS A 338 -7.05 -15.78 6.21
C CYS A 338 -8.13 -15.45 5.16
N ASN A 339 -8.85 -16.45 4.66
CA ASN A 339 -9.89 -16.24 3.66
C ASN A 339 -11.15 -15.58 4.23
N ASP A 340 -11.37 -15.71 5.54
CA ASP A 340 -12.55 -15.20 6.23
C ASP A 340 -12.11 -14.52 7.54
N PRO A 341 -11.81 -13.20 7.49
CA PRO A 341 -11.42 -12.41 8.66
C PRO A 341 -12.48 -12.43 9.78
N SER A 342 -13.75 -12.72 9.44
CA SER A 342 -14.83 -12.82 10.42
C SER A 342 -14.65 -13.98 11.41
N LYS A 343 -13.75 -14.93 11.12
CA LYS A 343 -13.47 -16.09 11.97
C LYS A 343 -12.26 -15.92 12.89
N TYR A 344 -11.63 -14.75 12.86
CA TYR A 344 -10.41 -14.45 13.58
C TYR A 344 -10.61 -13.27 14.53
N VAL A 345 -9.95 -13.33 15.69
CA VAL A 345 -9.94 -12.23 16.67
C VAL A 345 -8.93 -11.18 16.23
N ASP A 346 -7.70 -11.60 15.96
CA ASP A 346 -6.59 -10.74 15.57
C ASP A 346 -6.57 -10.58 14.04
N TRP A 347 -6.48 -9.34 13.57
CA TRP A 347 -6.26 -9.02 12.16
C TRP A 347 -4.79 -9.19 11.82
N ASP A 348 -3.92 -8.48 12.53
CA ASP A 348 -2.48 -8.62 12.44
C ASP A 348 -1.91 -9.00 13.83
N SER A 349 -0.59 -9.05 13.98
CA SER A 349 0.01 -9.49 15.26
C SER A 349 -0.23 -8.53 16.44
N ALA A 350 -0.80 -7.35 16.21
CA ALA A 350 -1.04 -6.31 17.22
C ALA A 350 -2.51 -5.82 17.27
N HIS A 351 -3.23 -5.84 16.15
CA HIS A 351 -4.56 -5.26 16.01
C HIS A 351 -5.64 -6.30 15.69
N MET A 352 -6.89 -5.98 16.02
CA MET A 352 -8.02 -6.91 15.91
C MET A 352 -8.77 -6.77 14.58
N THR A 353 -9.54 -7.80 14.24
CA THR A 353 -10.42 -7.76 13.07
C THR A 353 -11.63 -6.86 13.30
N GLU A 354 -12.25 -6.40 12.22
CA GLU A 354 -13.52 -5.70 12.25
C GLU A 354 -14.59 -6.50 13.01
N ALA A 355 -14.62 -7.83 12.83
CA ALA A 355 -15.58 -8.69 13.51
C ALA A 355 -15.38 -8.70 15.02
N ALA A 356 -14.13 -8.71 15.48
CA ALA A 356 -13.80 -8.53 16.89
C ALA A 356 -14.17 -7.13 17.38
N TYR A 357 -13.79 -6.07 16.67
CA TYR A 357 -14.14 -4.70 17.05
C TYR A 357 -15.65 -4.47 17.16
N ARG A 358 -16.45 -5.06 16.27
CA ARG A 358 -17.92 -5.03 16.36
C ARG A 358 -18.42 -5.62 17.67
N LEU A 359 -17.97 -6.84 18.01
CA LEU A 359 -18.37 -7.52 19.24
C LEU A 359 -17.85 -6.79 20.49
N MET A 360 -16.67 -6.15 20.41
CA MET A 360 -16.17 -5.31 21.48
C MET A 360 -17.06 -4.09 21.70
N ALA A 361 -17.44 -3.39 20.64
CA ALA A 361 -18.35 -2.25 20.72
C ALA A 361 -19.69 -2.67 21.33
N GLU A 362 -20.27 -3.80 20.90
CA GLU A 362 -21.49 -4.34 21.50
C GLU A 362 -21.31 -4.67 22.99
N GLY A 363 -20.17 -5.26 23.37
CA GLY A 363 -19.84 -5.58 24.76
C GLY A 363 -19.77 -4.33 25.66
N VAL A 364 -19.21 -3.23 25.15
CA VAL A 364 -19.11 -1.95 25.87
C VAL A 364 -20.46 -1.23 25.93
N LEU A 365 -21.17 -1.15 24.80
CA LEU A 365 -22.35 -0.31 24.66
C LEU A 365 -23.62 -0.98 25.21
N LYS A 366 -23.73 -2.30 25.08
CA LYS A 366 -24.92 -3.09 25.46
C LYS A 366 -24.61 -4.12 26.54
N GLY A 367 -23.35 -4.52 26.67
CA GLY A 367 -22.91 -5.56 27.59
C GLY A 367 -22.43 -5.04 28.95
N PRO A 368 -21.83 -5.92 29.77
CA PRO A 368 -21.39 -5.60 31.12
C PRO A 368 -19.99 -4.96 31.19
N TYR A 369 -19.39 -4.62 30.05
CA TYR A 369 -17.97 -4.25 29.96
C TYR A 369 -17.73 -2.74 29.99
N ALA A 370 -18.70 -1.98 30.52
CA ALA A 370 -18.57 -0.55 30.78
C ALA A 370 -18.81 -0.30 32.29
N ILE A 371 -17.95 0.51 32.91
CA ILE A 371 -18.01 0.83 34.33
C ILE A 371 -17.96 2.37 34.53
N PRO A 372 -19.09 3.02 34.85
CA PRO A 372 -20.45 2.46 34.92
C PRO A 372 -20.97 1.99 33.54
N PRO A 373 -22.06 1.19 33.47
CA PRO A 373 -22.65 0.78 32.20
C PRO A 373 -22.98 1.97 31.31
N PHE A 374 -22.79 1.82 30.00
CA PHE A 374 -23.12 2.87 29.05
C PHE A 374 -24.64 3.07 29.00
N ASP A 375 -25.11 4.30 29.29
CA ASP A 375 -26.54 4.62 29.26
C ASP A 375 -26.95 5.11 27.86
N TRP A 376 -27.68 4.26 27.13
CA TRP A 376 -28.16 4.51 25.78
C TRP A 376 -29.69 4.64 25.69
N SER A 377 -30.38 4.81 26.83
CA SER A 377 -31.84 4.72 26.94
C SER A 377 -32.64 5.71 26.04
N CYS A 378 -32.03 6.81 25.61
CA CYS A 378 -32.59 7.95 24.86
C CYS A 378 -32.13 8.02 23.41
N LEU A 379 -31.37 7.03 22.94
CA LEU A 379 -31.16 6.88 21.51
C LEU A 379 -32.51 6.62 20.83
N ASN A 380 -32.70 7.24 19.66
CA ASN A 380 -33.98 7.35 18.96
C ASN A 380 -34.57 5.95 18.65
N PRO A 381 -35.91 5.74 18.70
CA PRO A 381 -36.53 4.42 18.52
C PRO A 381 -36.24 3.76 17.16
N GLU A 382 -35.98 4.54 16.12
CA GLU A 382 -35.63 4.03 14.78
C GLU A 382 -34.28 3.28 14.75
N ILE A 383 -33.33 3.65 15.64
CA ILE A 383 -32.03 2.97 15.79
C ILE A 383 -32.18 1.66 16.60
N LYS A 384 -33.23 1.53 17.41
CA LYS A 384 -33.46 0.33 18.24
C LYS A 384 -33.88 -0.90 17.43
N ASN A 385 -34.37 -0.72 16.19
CA ASN A 385 -34.92 -1.79 15.34
C ASN A 385 -34.01 -2.26 14.20
N SER A 386 -32.87 -1.62 13.94
CA SER A 386 -31.97 -2.00 12.84
C SER A 386 -30.97 -3.13 13.17
N GLY A 387 -30.97 -3.63 14.42
CA GLY A 387 -29.98 -4.60 14.91
C GLY A 387 -30.41 -6.08 14.94
N SER A 388 -31.51 -6.49 14.29
CA SER A 388 -32.01 -7.88 14.38
C SER A 388 -32.48 -8.51 13.06
N SER A 389 -31.75 -8.34 11.97
CA SER A 389 -31.90 -9.24 10.82
C SER A 389 -30.54 -9.65 10.33
N ASP A 390 -30.12 -10.88 10.68
CA ASP A 390 -29.38 -11.80 9.82
C ASP A 390 -29.16 -13.11 10.58
N THR A 391 -30.22 -13.90 10.70
CA THR A 391 -30.14 -15.35 10.96
C THR A 391 -31.17 -16.10 10.11
N GLU A 392 -30.67 -17.15 9.46
CA GLU A 392 -31.34 -18.36 8.97
C GLU A 392 -31.89 -18.50 7.52
N HIS A 393 -31.20 -19.41 6.81
CA HIS A 393 -31.70 -20.65 6.17
C HIS A 393 -32.05 -20.72 4.68
N SER A 394 -31.58 -21.84 4.12
CA SER A 394 -31.66 -22.40 2.77
C SER A 394 -33.06 -22.74 2.25
N SER A 395 -33.31 -22.61 0.94
CA SER A 395 -33.55 -23.72 -0.03
C SER A 395 -34.31 -23.31 -1.31
N MET A 396 -33.74 -23.75 -2.45
CA MET A 396 -34.32 -24.32 -3.69
C MET A 396 -35.43 -23.61 -4.52
N ASP A 397 -35.00 -23.14 -5.71
CA ASP A 397 -35.43 -23.41 -7.10
C ASP A 397 -36.88 -23.66 -7.54
N GLY A 398 -37.25 -22.91 -8.59
CA GLY A 398 -37.99 -23.35 -9.80
C GLY A 398 -39.36 -22.68 -10.05
N VAL A 399 -39.84 -22.35 -11.27
CA VAL A 399 -39.40 -22.48 -12.68
C VAL A 399 -40.40 -21.64 -13.55
N GLU A 400 -39.88 -21.03 -14.63
CA GLU A 400 -40.43 -20.60 -15.95
C GLU A 400 -41.85 -20.01 -16.18
N GLN A 401 -41.92 -18.95 -17.01
CA GLN A 401 -42.30 -18.96 -18.46
C GLN A 401 -42.45 -17.50 -18.96
N ALA A 402 -41.62 -17.00 -19.89
CA ALA A 402 -41.76 -17.02 -21.37
C ALA A 402 -42.89 -16.13 -21.95
N THR A 403 -42.55 -15.11 -22.75
CA THR A 403 -42.82 -15.00 -24.22
C THR A 403 -42.78 -13.56 -24.81
N SER A 404 -42.09 -13.46 -25.97
CA SER A 404 -42.36 -12.69 -27.23
C SER A 404 -42.61 -11.15 -27.19
N LYS A 405 -41.79 -10.31 -27.85
CA LYS A 405 -41.63 -9.95 -29.29
C LYS A 405 -42.65 -8.93 -29.87
N THR A 406 -42.12 -8.16 -30.85
CA THR A 406 -42.73 -7.19 -31.80
C THR A 406 -42.78 -5.73 -31.30
N GLY A 407 -42.43 -4.68 -32.05
CA GLY A 407 -41.90 -4.51 -33.41
C GLY A 407 -42.13 -3.05 -33.89
N MET A 408 -41.17 -2.49 -34.67
CA MET A 408 -41.32 -1.48 -35.77
C MET A 408 -41.93 -0.09 -35.44
N THR A 409 -41.50 1.08 -35.93
CA THR A 409 -41.05 1.57 -37.27
C THR A 409 -40.43 2.97 -37.12
N SER A 410 -39.28 3.28 -37.72
CA SER A 410 -39.02 4.15 -38.92
C SER A 410 -39.38 5.65 -38.87
N LEU A 411 -38.44 6.51 -39.31
CA LEU A 411 -38.68 7.47 -40.40
C LEU A 411 -37.36 7.94 -41.07
N ASP A 412 -37.43 8.12 -42.38
CA ASP A 412 -36.42 8.41 -43.43
C ASP A 412 -35.63 9.73 -43.25
N SER A 413 -34.44 9.95 -43.83
CA SER A 413 -34.25 10.18 -45.28
C SER A 413 -32.77 10.23 -45.75
N PRO A 414 -32.43 9.87 -47.01
CA PRO A 414 -31.05 9.62 -47.47
C PRO A 414 -30.66 10.44 -48.71
N LEU A 415 -29.80 11.46 -48.62
CA LEU A 415 -29.24 12.09 -49.84
C LEU A 415 -28.04 13.04 -49.60
N LEU A 416 -26.86 12.58 -49.13
CA LEU A 416 -25.63 13.40 -49.33
C LEU A 416 -24.26 12.71 -49.21
N MET A 417 -24.15 11.45 -48.78
CA MET A 417 -22.82 10.80 -48.61
C MET A 417 -22.59 9.58 -49.50
N LYS A 418 -23.06 9.64 -50.76
CA LYS A 418 -22.69 8.68 -51.82
C LYS A 418 -21.97 9.32 -53.02
N LYS A 419 -21.52 10.57 -52.89
CA LYS A 419 -20.80 11.30 -53.96
C LYS A 419 -19.35 11.70 -53.63
N LEU A 420 -18.82 11.32 -52.47
CA LEU A 420 -17.40 11.55 -52.12
C LEU A 420 -16.51 10.31 -52.29
N LEU A 421 -17.10 9.14 -52.59
CA LEU A 421 -16.37 7.87 -52.73
C LEU A 421 -15.88 7.58 -54.18
N SER A 422 -16.01 8.53 -55.11
CA SER A 422 -15.73 8.32 -56.54
C SER A 422 -14.68 9.26 -57.13
N PHE A 423 -13.97 10.05 -56.31
CA PHE A 423 -13.02 11.07 -56.80
C PHE A 423 -11.56 10.86 -56.38
N PHE A 424 -11.22 9.77 -55.68
CA PHE A 424 -9.83 9.41 -55.33
C PHE A 424 -9.36 8.07 -55.94
N LEU A 425 -9.99 7.68 -57.05
CA LEU A 425 -9.71 6.42 -57.77
C LEU A 425 -9.29 6.71 -59.23
N SER A 426 -8.46 7.72 -59.47
CA SER A 426 -7.73 7.86 -60.74
C SER A 426 -6.73 9.04 -60.71
N THR A 427 -5.55 8.88 -60.12
CA THR A 427 -4.32 9.55 -60.58
C THR A 427 -3.09 8.97 -59.86
N HIS A 428 -2.09 8.58 -60.66
CA HIS A 428 -0.72 8.16 -60.31
C HIS A 428 -0.50 6.67 -59.98
N PHE A 429 -0.58 5.86 -61.05
CA PHE A 429 0.36 4.76 -61.26
C PHE A 429 1.68 5.37 -61.74
N LEU A 430 2.56 5.75 -60.80
CA LEU A 430 3.98 5.90 -61.07
C LEU A 430 4.66 4.76 -60.32
N LEU A 431 5.25 3.83 -61.07
CA LEU A 431 6.16 2.82 -60.56
C LEU A 431 7.33 3.52 -59.86
N THR A 432 7.24 3.70 -58.55
CA THR A 432 8.42 3.63 -57.71
C THR A 432 8.57 2.18 -57.31
N VAL A 433 9.45 1.48 -58.01
CA VAL A 433 10.19 0.38 -57.41
C VAL A 433 10.90 1.00 -56.22
N VAL A 434 10.25 1.00 -55.05
CA VAL A 434 10.95 1.20 -53.80
C VAL A 434 11.71 -0.09 -53.63
N ASN A 435 12.98 -0.09 -54.07
CA ASN A 435 13.93 -1.05 -53.54
C ASN A 435 13.71 -1.05 -52.03
N SER A 436 13.29 -2.18 -51.49
CA SER A 436 13.55 -2.48 -50.09
C SER A 436 15.06 -2.57 -50.00
N GLU A 437 15.70 -1.41 -49.90
CA GLU A 437 17.03 -1.35 -49.32
C GLU A 437 16.81 -1.80 -47.88
N THR A 438 17.05 -3.08 -47.62
CA THR A 438 17.51 -3.56 -46.32
C THR A 438 18.84 -2.86 -46.06
N ASN A 439 18.79 -1.54 -45.84
CA ASN A 439 19.94 -0.74 -45.55
C ASN A 439 20.30 -1.06 -44.11
N CYS A 440 21.27 -1.95 -44.01
CA CYS A 440 22.26 -1.97 -42.97
C CYS A 440 22.60 -0.53 -42.52
N ARG A 441 22.04 -0.08 -41.40
CA ARG A 441 22.25 1.28 -40.88
C ARG A 441 23.39 1.25 -39.87
N ASN A 442 24.39 2.09 -40.10
CA ASN A 442 25.36 2.39 -39.06
C ASN A 442 24.70 3.37 -38.09
N PHE A 443 24.34 2.88 -36.90
CA PHE A 443 23.78 3.74 -35.87
C PHE A 443 24.78 4.83 -35.49
N LYS A 444 24.28 6.00 -35.11
CA LYS A 444 25.11 7.09 -34.57
C LYS A 444 24.89 7.31 -33.07
N SER A 445 23.75 6.88 -32.56
CA SER A 445 23.35 7.05 -31.16
C SER A 445 22.29 6.03 -30.74
N ILE A 446 22.02 5.96 -29.44
CA ILE A 446 20.87 5.26 -28.85
C ILE A 446 19.93 6.30 -28.21
N ILE A 447 18.65 6.23 -28.53
CA ILE A 447 17.61 6.98 -27.80
C ILE A 447 16.75 5.95 -27.09
N SER A 448 16.70 6.00 -25.76
CA SER A 448 16.01 4.97 -24.97
C SER A 448 14.86 5.55 -24.17
N PHE A 449 13.75 4.82 -24.15
CA PHE A 449 12.58 4.99 -23.30
C PHE A 449 12.37 3.69 -22.54
N GLY A 450 11.59 3.73 -21.45
CA GLY A 450 11.20 2.51 -20.76
C GLY A 450 11.17 2.63 -19.26
N ASP A 451 11.48 1.53 -18.60
CA ASP A 451 11.33 1.38 -17.15
C ASP A 451 12.66 0.97 -16.46
N SER A 452 12.60 0.26 -15.33
CA SER A 452 13.78 -0.18 -14.58
C SER A 452 14.73 -1.10 -15.37
N ILE A 453 14.24 -1.79 -16.39
CA ILE A 453 15.01 -2.71 -17.24
C ILE A 453 15.97 -1.94 -18.16
N ALA A 454 15.63 -0.70 -18.48
CA ALA A 454 16.45 0.19 -19.28
C ALA A 454 17.01 1.38 -18.47
N ASP A 455 16.59 1.63 -17.23
CA ASP A 455 16.99 2.81 -16.46
C ASP A 455 18.47 2.81 -16.07
N THR A 456 19.23 3.75 -16.64
CA THR A 456 20.67 3.94 -16.40
C THR A 456 20.99 4.93 -15.28
N GLY A 457 20.00 5.35 -14.48
CA GLY A 457 20.15 6.24 -13.32
C GLY A 457 19.19 7.43 -13.26
N ASN A 458 18.14 7.45 -14.09
CA ASN A 458 17.12 8.50 -14.09
C ASN A 458 16.27 8.48 -12.83
N LEU A 459 15.78 7.33 -12.37
CA LEU A 459 15.02 7.29 -11.11
C LEU A 459 15.87 7.86 -9.99
N LEU A 460 17.13 7.43 -9.88
CA LEU A 460 18.06 7.95 -8.88
C LEU A 460 18.24 9.47 -8.99
N GLY A 461 18.38 9.99 -10.21
CA GLY A 461 18.50 11.43 -10.47
C GLY A 461 17.25 12.25 -10.15
N LEU A 462 16.07 11.65 -10.28
CA LEU A 462 14.78 12.27 -9.97
C LEU A 462 14.41 12.16 -8.48
N SER A 463 15.11 11.32 -7.72
CA SER A 463 14.75 11.00 -6.35
C SER A 463 15.15 12.12 -5.39
N ASP A 464 14.39 12.26 -4.30
CA ASP A 464 14.76 13.17 -3.21
C ASP A 464 16.11 12.71 -2.61
N PRO A 465 17.11 13.59 -2.45
CA PRO A 465 18.36 13.25 -1.76
C PRO A 465 18.19 12.67 -0.35
N ASN A 466 17.07 12.94 0.31
CA ASN A 466 16.72 12.39 1.63
C ASN A 466 15.95 11.06 1.55
N ASN A 467 15.45 10.69 0.36
CA ASN A 467 14.72 9.45 0.09
C ASN A 467 15.20 8.80 -1.21
N LEU A 468 16.39 8.20 -1.14
CA LEU A 468 17.01 7.57 -2.29
C LEU A 468 16.45 6.16 -2.52
N PRO A 469 16.26 5.74 -3.79
CA PRO A 469 15.75 4.42 -4.12
C PRO A 469 16.79 3.35 -3.77
N GLN A 470 16.37 2.10 -3.62
CA GLN A 470 17.26 1.00 -3.24
C GLN A 470 18.51 0.88 -4.14
N VAL A 471 18.37 1.19 -5.43
CA VAL A 471 19.44 1.20 -6.44
C VAL A 471 20.51 2.28 -6.22
N ALA A 472 20.33 3.16 -5.24
CA ALA A 472 21.33 4.14 -4.78
C ALA A 472 22.36 3.53 -3.83
N PHE A 473 22.12 2.33 -3.32
CA PHE A 473 22.93 1.72 -2.27
C PHE A 473 23.55 0.39 -2.71
N PRO A 474 24.71 0.00 -2.14
CA PRO A 474 25.23 -1.34 -2.32
C PRO A 474 24.20 -2.39 -1.90
N PRO A 475 24.13 -3.54 -2.58
CA PRO A 475 25.13 -4.03 -3.55
C PRO A 475 24.83 -3.73 -5.03
N TYR A 476 23.89 -2.81 -5.33
CA TYR A 476 23.65 -2.43 -6.72
C TYR A 476 24.91 -1.84 -7.36
N GLY A 477 25.20 -2.25 -8.60
CA GLY A 477 26.39 -1.83 -9.35
C GLY A 477 27.72 -2.46 -8.91
N GLU A 478 27.75 -3.42 -7.97
CA GLU A 478 28.98 -3.98 -7.40
C GLU A 478 29.95 -4.63 -8.42
N THR A 479 29.46 -5.14 -9.54
CA THR A 479 30.27 -5.95 -10.49
C THR A 479 31.05 -5.13 -11.50
N PHE A 480 30.38 -4.35 -12.36
CA PHE A 480 31.08 -3.55 -13.38
C PHE A 480 31.46 -2.15 -12.90
N PHE A 481 30.58 -1.49 -12.15
CA PHE A 481 30.79 -0.10 -11.72
C PHE A 481 31.51 -0.01 -10.38
N HIS A 482 31.42 -1.06 -9.56
CA HIS A 482 31.94 -1.12 -8.20
C HIS A 482 31.36 -0.04 -7.27
N HIS A 483 30.24 0.57 -7.66
CA HIS A 483 29.43 1.48 -6.87
C HIS A 483 28.00 1.54 -7.47
N PRO A 484 27.00 1.97 -6.69
CA PRO A 484 25.66 2.18 -7.20
C PRO A 484 25.62 3.26 -8.29
N THR A 485 24.84 3.01 -9.34
CA THR A 485 24.63 3.95 -10.46
C THR A 485 23.16 4.28 -10.70
N GLY A 486 22.26 3.70 -9.90
CA GLY A 486 20.82 3.76 -10.14
C GLY A 486 20.30 2.68 -11.10
N ARG A 487 21.16 1.80 -11.61
CA ARG A 487 20.74 0.61 -12.38
C ARG A 487 20.16 -0.46 -11.47
N PHE A 488 19.07 -1.07 -11.91
CA PHE A 488 18.38 -2.18 -11.21
C PHE A 488 19.07 -3.52 -11.47
N SER A 489 20.37 -3.60 -11.13
CA SER A 489 21.20 -4.79 -11.28
C SER A 489 22.46 -4.68 -10.40
N ASN A 490 23.17 -5.78 -10.22
CA ASN A 490 24.54 -5.78 -9.71
C ASN A 490 25.55 -5.10 -10.63
N GLY A 491 25.15 -4.63 -11.82
CA GLY A 491 26.03 -3.97 -12.75
C GLY A 491 25.29 -3.45 -13.98
N ARG A 492 25.78 -3.82 -15.17
CA ARG A 492 25.22 -3.39 -16.46
C ARG A 492 23.83 -3.98 -16.75
N LEU A 493 22.98 -3.18 -17.38
CA LEU A 493 21.68 -3.56 -17.92
C LEU A 493 21.80 -3.99 -19.39
N ILE A 494 20.71 -4.50 -19.97
CA ILE A 494 20.69 -4.91 -21.40
C ILE A 494 21.06 -3.77 -22.35
N ILE A 495 20.64 -2.53 -22.06
CA ILE A 495 20.99 -1.35 -22.85
C ILE A 495 22.49 -1.08 -22.89
N ASP A 496 23.21 -1.36 -21.80
CA ASP A 496 24.66 -1.17 -21.73
C ASP A 496 25.37 -2.16 -22.67
N PHE A 497 24.93 -3.42 -22.70
CA PHE A 497 25.47 -4.41 -23.63
C PHE A 497 25.11 -4.12 -25.09
N ILE A 498 23.93 -3.54 -25.35
CA ILE A 498 23.57 -3.05 -26.69
C ILE A 498 24.50 -1.90 -27.10
N ALA A 499 24.75 -0.93 -26.21
CA ALA A 499 25.66 0.17 -26.48
C ALA A 499 27.09 -0.33 -26.78
N GLU A 500 27.61 -1.23 -25.96
CA GLU A 500 28.92 -1.86 -26.16
C GLU A 500 29.00 -2.62 -27.49
N PHE A 501 27.95 -3.37 -27.85
CA PHE A 501 27.88 -4.10 -29.11
C PHE A 501 27.92 -3.17 -30.33
N LEU A 502 27.30 -1.99 -30.22
CA LEU A 502 27.33 -0.95 -31.25
C LEU A 502 28.63 -0.12 -31.24
N GLY A 503 29.52 -0.32 -30.27
CA GLY A 503 30.76 0.43 -30.12
C GLY A 503 30.54 1.83 -29.53
N PHE A 504 29.45 2.05 -28.79
CA PHE A 504 29.14 3.30 -28.11
C PHE A 504 29.58 3.29 -26.64
N PRO A 505 29.83 4.48 -26.04
CA PRO A 505 29.87 4.59 -24.59
C PRO A 505 28.52 4.20 -23.97
N LEU A 506 28.54 3.92 -22.67
CA LEU A 506 27.32 3.66 -21.91
C LEU A 506 26.36 4.84 -22.02
N VAL A 507 25.07 4.54 -22.20
CA VAL A 507 24.05 5.56 -22.47
C VAL A 507 23.75 6.34 -21.18
N PRO A 508 23.96 7.66 -21.13
CA PRO A 508 23.72 8.46 -19.93
C PRO A 508 22.22 8.66 -19.64
N PRO A 509 21.80 8.66 -18.36
CA PRO A 509 20.44 9.02 -17.97
C PRO A 509 20.19 10.51 -18.21
N PHE A 510 19.06 10.86 -18.83
CA PHE A 510 18.66 12.24 -19.12
C PHE A 510 18.44 13.06 -17.85
N TYR A 511 17.57 12.59 -16.95
CA TYR A 511 17.23 13.28 -15.70
C TYR A 511 18.37 13.21 -14.67
N GLY A 512 19.14 12.11 -14.69
CA GLY A 512 20.24 11.88 -13.75
C GLY A 512 21.57 12.54 -14.13
N SER A 513 21.67 13.20 -15.28
CA SER A 513 22.93 13.78 -15.76
C SER A 513 22.82 15.28 -16.04
N GLN A 514 23.38 16.12 -15.17
CA GLN A 514 23.34 17.57 -15.35
C GLN A 514 24.29 18.09 -16.45
N ASN A 515 25.32 17.33 -16.84
CA ASN A 515 26.34 17.75 -17.83
C ASN A 515 26.81 16.59 -18.74
N ALA A 516 25.98 15.59 -19.00
CA ALA A 516 26.38 14.48 -19.87
C ALA A 516 26.48 14.92 -21.34
N ASN A 517 27.39 14.27 -22.07
CA ASN A 517 27.40 14.35 -23.53
C ASN A 517 26.39 13.35 -24.11
N PHE A 518 25.31 13.86 -24.69
CA PHE A 518 24.24 13.06 -25.29
C PHE A 518 24.45 12.73 -26.78
N GLU A 519 25.59 13.09 -27.37
CA GLU A 519 25.87 12.90 -28.81
C GLU A 519 25.75 11.42 -29.24
N LYS A 520 26.21 10.49 -28.40
CA LYS A 520 26.18 9.04 -28.67
C LYS A 520 24.97 8.34 -28.04
N GLY A 521 24.14 9.06 -27.30
CA GLY A 521 22.89 8.53 -26.83
C GLY A 521 22.36 9.23 -25.59
N VAL A 522 21.07 9.03 -25.35
CA VAL A 522 20.32 9.59 -24.23
C VAL A 522 19.25 8.60 -23.80
N ASN A 523 19.08 8.45 -22.49
CA ASN A 523 18.11 7.53 -21.93
C ASN A 523 17.07 8.27 -21.08
N PHE A 524 15.80 8.11 -21.41
CA PHE A 524 14.64 8.64 -20.69
C PHE A 524 13.92 7.59 -19.85
N ALA A 525 14.33 6.31 -19.90
CA ALA A 525 13.73 5.25 -19.12
C ALA A 525 13.81 5.52 -17.61
N VAL A 526 12.74 5.30 -16.86
CA VAL A 526 12.69 5.56 -15.40
C VAL A 526 12.16 4.33 -14.67
N GLY A 527 12.86 3.89 -13.63
CA GLY A 527 12.42 2.78 -12.78
C GLY A 527 10.98 2.93 -12.30
N GLY A 528 10.16 1.91 -12.55
CA GLY A 528 8.73 1.91 -12.21
C GLY A 528 7.82 2.63 -13.23
N ALA A 529 8.35 3.10 -14.36
CA ALA A 529 7.49 3.72 -15.36
C ALA A 529 6.46 2.75 -15.94
N THR A 530 5.24 3.24 -16.14
CA THR A 530 4.15 2.57 -16.84
C THR A 530 4.00 3.11 -18.26
N ALA A 531 3.48 2.29 -19.17
CA ALA A 531 3.04 2.76 -20.48
C ALA A 531 1.85 3.71 -20.34
N LEU A 532 0.84 3.32 -19.55
CA LEU A 532 -0.35 4.13 -19.28
C LEU A 532 -0.05 5.26 -18.27
N GLU A 533 -0.83 6.33 -18.36
CA GLU A 533 -0.76 7.40 -17.37
C GLU A 533 -1.25 6.92 -15.99
N PRO A 534 -0.63 7.37 -14.89
CA PRO A 534 -1.05 6.99 -13.54
C PRO A 534 -2.53 7.28 -13.25
N SER A 535 -3.12 8.28 -13.88
CA SER A 535 -4.55 8.59 -13.77
C SER A 535 -5.44 7.48 -14.32
N VAL A 536 -5.08 6.86 -15.44
CA VAL A 536 -5.83 5.76 -16.07
C VAL A 536 -5.82 4.53 -15.16
N LEU A 537 -4.66 4.25 -14.55
CA LEU A 537 -4.51 3.17 -13.58
C LEU A 537 -5.31 3.46 -12.29
N LYS A 538 -5.23 4.70 -11.79
CA LYS A 538 -5.97 5.15 -10.60
C LYS A 538 -7.49 5.04 -10.75
N GLU A 539 -8.04 5.39 -11.91
CA GLU A 539 -9.46 5.22 -12.23
C GLU A 539 -9.91 3.75 -12.15
N ARG A 540 -9.00 2.81 -12.39
CA ARG A 540 -9.22 1.36 -12.29
C ARG A 540 -8.85 0.79 -10.91
N GLY A 541 -8.66 1.66 -9.92
CA GLY A 541 -8.26 1.28 -8.56
C GLY A 541 -6.86 0.69 -8.49
N ILE A 542 -5.96 1.07 -9.39
CA ILE A 542 -4.55 0.68 -9.41
C ILE A 542 -3.73 1.92 -8.99
N ASN A 543 -3.44 2.03 -7.71
CA ASN A 543 -2.65 3.13 -7.15
C ASN A 543 -1.26 2.63 -6.76
N PHE A 544 -0.25 2.97 -7.56
CA PHE A 544 1.16 2.62 -7.31
C PHE A 544 2.02 3.84 -7.65
N ALA A 545 2.51 4.55 -6.63
CA ALA A 545 3.21 5.82 -6.78
C ALA A 545 4.74 5.62 -6.75
N TYR A 546 5.28 4.87 -7.71
CA TYR A 546 6.74 4.67 -7.80
C TYR A 546 7.43 5.79 -8.60
N THR A 547 6.78 6.23 -9.67
CA THR A 547 7.17 7.39 -10.47
C THR A 547 5.94 7.92 -11.19
N ASN A 548 5.90 9.22 -11.46
CA ASN A 548 4.91 9.84 -12.33
C ASN A 548 5.39 9.93 -13.79
N VAL A 549 6.59 9.39 -14.09
CA VAL A 549 7.24 9.49 -15.39
C VAL A 549 6.83 8.31 -16.29
N SER A 550 5.54 8.29 -16.67
CA SER A 550 4.98 7.35 -17.64
C SER A 550 5.65 7.49 -19.02
N LEU A 551 5.39 6.54 -19.94
CA LEU A 551 5.87 6.63 -21.32
C LEU A 551 5.48 7.94 -21.99
N GLY A 552 4.27 8.45 -21.73
CA GLY A 552 3.81 9.75 -22.23
C GLY A 552 4.67 10.91 -21.72
N VAL A 553 5.01 10.91 -20.43
CA VAL A 553 5.88 11.92 -19.82
C VAL A 553 7.32 11.83 -20.34
N GLN A 554 7.85 10.62 -20.54
CA GLN A 554 9.18 10.42 -21.13
C GLN A 554 9.23 10.96 -22.57
N LEU A 555 8.20 10.66 -23.37
CA LEU A 555 8.10 11.13 -24.75
C LEU A 555 7.95 12.65 -24.82
N GLN A 556 7.17 13.24 -23.92
CA GLN A 556 7.05 14.70 -23.80
C GLN A 556 8.40 15.33 -23.42
N SER A 557 9.10 14.76 -22.44
CA SER A 557 10.43 15.22 -22.03
C SER A 557 11.45 15.12 -23.16
N PHE A 558 11.39 14.06 -23.96
CA PHE A 558 12.20 13.95 -25.17
C PHE A 558 11.88 15.07 -26.15
N LYS A 559 10.62 15.29 -26.51
CA LYS A 559 10.24 16.37 -27.44
C LYS A 559 10.69 17.76 -26.98
N ASP A 560 10.49 18.06 -25.70
CA ASP A 560 10.80 19.36 -25.13
C ASP A 560 12.31 19.60 -25.09
N SER A 561 13.09 18.54 -24.83
CA SER A 561 14.55 18.62 -24.81
C SER A 561 15.19 18.42 -26.19
N PHE A 562 14.48 17.85 -27.16
CA PHE A 562 15.04 17.41 -28.43
C PHE A 562 15.82 18.53 -29.14
N PRO A 563 15.29 19.75 -29.34
CA PRO A 563 16.04 20.82 -30.00
C PRO A 563 17.38 21.14 -29.32
N ASN A 564 17.47 21.00 -27.99
CA ASN A 564 18.69 21.25 -27.23
C ASN A 564 19.69 20.09 -27.32
N LEU A 565 19.21 18.85 -27.50
CA LEU A 565 20.07 17.67 -27.64
C LEU A 565 20.86 17.66 -28.95
N CYS A 566 20.28 18.18 -30.03
CA CYS A 566 20.87 18.18 -31.37
C CYS A 566 21.33 19.56 -31.86
N GLY A 567 20.84 20.66 -31.29
CA GLY A 567 21.30 22.03 -31.55
C GLY A 567 20.77 22.67 -32.85
N SER A 568 20.54 21.92 -33.92
CA SER A 568 19.94 22.44 -35.17
C SER A 568 18.92 21.47 -35.78
N PRO A 569 17.90 21.95 -36.54
CA PRO A 569 16.89 21.07 -37.15
C PRO A 569 17.47 19.97 -38.05
N THR A 570 18.60 20.23 -38.72
CA THR A 570 19.30 19.24 -39.55
C THR A 570 19.94 18.17 -38.69
N ASP A 571 20.63 18.57 -37.63
CA ASP A 571 21.28 17.66 -36.69
C ASP A 571 20.26 16.84 -35.91
N CYS A 572 19.09 17.42 -35.59
CA CYS A 572 17.98 16.72 -34.96
C CYS A 572 17.45 15.60 -35.85
N ARG A 573 17.23 15.92 -37.12
CA ARG A 573 16.81 14.91 -38.10
C ARG A 573 17.86 13.80 -38.21
N ASP A 574 19.13 14.14 -38.31
CA ASP A 574 20.23 13.16 -38.39
C ASP A 574 20.32 12.29 -37.12
N MET A 575 20.14 12.89 -35.94
CA MET A 575 20.19 12.19 -34.65
C MET A 575 19.10 11.12 -34.56
N ILE A 576 17.82 11.47 -34.77
CA ILE A 576 16.71 10.50 -34.63
C ILE A 576 16.63 9.52 -35.79
N GLU A 577 17.02 9.92 -37.01
CA GLU A 577 17.01 9.06 -38.19
C GLU A 577 18.08 7.95 -38.12
N ASN A 578 19.21 8.23 -37.46
CA ASN A 578 20.32 7.29 -37.31
C ASN A 578 20.43 6.72 -35.88
N ALA A 579 19.46 6.98 -35.01
CA ALA A 579 19.40 6.37 -33.70
C ALA A 579 18.85 4.93 -33.76
N LEU A 580 19.36 4.08 -32.89
CA LEU A 580 18.58 2.93 -32.42
C LEU A 580 17.64 3.42 -31.32
N ILE A 581 16.33 3.40 -31.58
CA ILE A 581 15.32 3.79 -30.61
C ILE A 581 14.92 2.54 -29.82
N LEU A 582 15.22 2.52 -28.53
CA LEU A 582 14.87 1.43 -27.62
C LEU A 582 13.62 1.82 -26.84
N MET A 583 12.56 0.99 -26.89
CA MET A 583 11.33 1.26 -26.13
C MET A 583 11.37 0.74 -24.69
N GLY A 584 12.44 0.04 -24.28
CA GLY A 584 12.54 -0.65 -23.01
C GLY A 584 11.42 -1.67 -22.82
N GLU A 585 11.46 -2.46 -21.74
CA GLU A 585 10.31 -3.31 -21.37
C GLU A 585 9.24 -2.42 -20.73
N ILE A 586 8.67 -1.50 -21.53
CA ILE A 586 7.62 -0.59 -21.06
C ILE A 586 6.27 -1.26 -21.24
N GLY A 587 5.44 -1.23 -20.20
CA GLY A 587 4.18 -1.97 -20.15
C GLY A 587 4.17 -3.04 -19.07
N GLY A 588 5.32 -3.62 -18.73
CA GLY A 588 5.42 -4.61 -17.65
C GLY A 588 4.90 -4.07 -16.32
N ASN A 589 5.19 -2.81 -15.96
CA ASN A 589 4.68 -2.21 -14.73
C ASN A 589 3.15 -2.00 -14.71
N ASP A 590 2.53 -1.82 -15.87
CA ASP A 590 1.06 -1.76 -16.00
C ASP A 590 0.39 -3.07 -15.61
N TYR A 591 1.10 -4.20 -15.72
CA TYR A 591 0.66 -5.51 -15.24
C TYR A 591 1.20 -5.82 -13.85
N ASN A 592 2.45 -5.45 -13.56
CA ASN A 592 3.07 -5.70 -12.27
C ASN A 592 2.26 -5.07 -11.15
N TYR A 593 1.87 -3.80 -11.29
CA TYR A 593 1.12 -3.08 -10.26
C TYR A 593 -0.24 -3.70 -9.91
N PRO A 594 -1.13 -4.04 -10.86
CA PRO A 594 -2.36 -4.74 -10.52
C PRO A 594 -2.13 -6.20 -10.07
N LEU A 595 -1.15 -6.93 -10.62
CA LEU A 595 -0.78 -8.27 -10.12
C LEU A 595 -0.35 -8.22 -8.65
N PHE A 596 0.47 -7.24 -8.33
CA PHE A 596 0.91 -6.90 -6.98
C PHE A 596 -0.20 -6.52 -6.02
N LEU A 597 -1.30 -5.96 -6.53
CA LEU A 597 -2.51 -5.65 -5.77
C LEU A 597 -3.46 -6.85 -5.67
N GLY A 598 -3.09 -8.00 -6.24
CA GLY A 598 -3.93 -9.20 -6.24
C GLY A 598 -5.18 -9.08 -7.12
N LYS A 599 -5.18 -8.19 -8.11
CA LYS A 599 -6.32 -8.04 -9.01
C LYS A 599 -6.54 -9.32 -9.83
N PRO A 600 -7.81 -9.66 -10.16
CA PRO A 600 -8.11 -10.80 -11.03
C PRO A 600 -7.35 -10.69 -12.36
N ILE A 601 -6.86 -11.83 -12.86
CA ILE A 601 -6.10 -11.85 -14.11
C ILE A 601 -6.94 -11.41 -15.30
N GLU A 602 -8.26 -11.59 -15.22
CA GLU A 602 -9.23 -11.11 -16.20
C GLU A 602 -9.22 -9.59 -16.30
N GLU A 603 -9.20 -8.86 -15.18
CA GLU A 603 -9.10 -7.39 -15.17
C GLU A 603 -7.76 -6.91 -15.71
N ILE A 604 -6.67 -7.58 -15.35
CA ILE A 604 -5.32 -7.25 -15.84
C ILE A 604 -5.23 -7.46 -17.34
N ARG A 605 -5.88 -8.52 -17.85
CA ARG A 605 -5.96 -8.82 -19.29
C ARG A 605 -6.65 -7.72 -20.09
N GLU A 606 -7.55 -6.95 -19.48
CA GLU A 606 -8.18 -5.78 -20.13
C GLU A 606 -7.20 -4.61 -20.34
N LEU A 607 -6.08 -4.57 -19.62
CA LEU A 607 -5.07 -3.53 -19.79
C LEU A 607 -4.19 -3.77 -21.02
N VAL A 608 -4.02 -5.02 -21.43
CA VAL A 608 -3.11 -5.40 -22.54
C VAL A 608 -3.40 -4.59 -23.84
N PRO A 609 -4.66 -4.47 -24.32
CA PRO A 609 -4.94 -3.64 -25.50
C PRO A 609 -4.61 -2.16 -25.30
N LEU A 610 -4.79 -1.61 -24.09
CA LEU A 610 -4.52 -0.20 -23.78
C LEU A 610 -3.02 0.08 -23.76
N VAL A 611 -2.24 -0.80 -23.13
CA VAL A 611 -0.78 -0.74 -23.07
C VAL A 611 -0.20 -0.80 -24.48
N ILE A 612 -0.59 -1.80 -25.27
CA ILE A 612 -0.11 -1.97 -26.65
C ILE A 612 -0.48 -0.79 -27.54
N THR A 613 -1.69 -0.23 -27.38
CA THR A 613 -2.11 0.97 -28.12
C THR A 613 -1.24 2.16 -27.75
N THR A 614 -0.88 2.32 -26.47
CA THR A 614 -0.03 3.42 -26.01
C THR A 614 1.39 3.29 -26.54
N ILE A 615 1.98 2.09 -26.50
CA ILE A 615 3.30 1.80 -27.09
C ILE A 615 3.29 2.06 -28.60
N SER A 616 2.29 1.55 -29.32
CA SER A 616 2.12 1.76 -30.77
C SER A 616 2.01 3.24 -31.10
N SER A 617 1.27 4.02 -30.30
CA SER A 617 1.11 5.46 -30.48
C SER A 617 2.43 6.22 -30.30
N ALA A 618 3.21 5.87 -29.28
CA ALA A 618 4.54 6.45 -29.06
C ALA A 618 5.49 6.16 -30.23
N ILE A 619 5.50 4.91 -30.74
CA ILE A 619 6.30 4.53 -31.91
C ILE A 619 5.88 5.33 -33.15
N MET A 620 4.58 5.42 -33.44
CA MET A 620 4.08 6.18 -34.59
C MET A 620 4.48 7.65 -34.53
N GLU A 621 4.48 8.23 -33.33
CA GLU A 621 4.88 9.60 -33.13
C GLU A 621 6.38 9.81 -33.35
N LEU A 622 7.22 8.92 -32.79
CA LEU A 622 8.67 8.93 -33.03
C LEU A 622 9.01 8.69 -34.50
N ILE A 623 8.24 7.85 -35.22
CA ILE A 623 8.34 7.72 -36.68
C ILE A 623 8.02 9.05 -37.36
N GLY A 624 6.96 9.75 -36.93
CA GLY A 624 6.59 11.08 -37.42
C GLY A 624 7.69 12.13 -37.20
N MET A 625 8.47 11.98 -36.13
CA MET A 625 9.65 12.81 -35.84
C MET A 625 10.89 12.43 -36.66
N GLY A 626 10.87 11.30 -37.37
CA GLY A 626 11.95 10.84 -38.25
C GLY A 626 12.64 9.56 -37.80
N GLY A 627 12.20 8.93 -36.71
CA GLY A 627 12.73 7.65 -36.23
C GLY A 627 12.63 6.55 -37.29
N ARG A 628 13.72 5.79 -37.45
CA ARG A 628 13.82 4.75 -38.50
C ARG A 628 14.09 3.36 -38.00
N THR A 629 14.63 3.20 -36.79
CA THR A 629 14.92 1.87 -36.25
C THR A 629 14.48 1.79 -34.81
N PHE A 630 13.60 0.84 -34.52
CA PHE A 630 13.03 0.63 -33.20
C PHE A 630 13.36 -0.78 -32.73
N LEU A 631 13.83 -0.93 -31.49
CA LEU A 631 13.91 -2.20 -30.79
C LEU A 631 12.87 -2.19 -29.68
N VAL A 632 11.87 -3.06 -29.82
CA VAL A 632 10.69 -3.12 -28.94
C VAL A 632 10.67 -4.50 -28.29
N PRO A 633 11.07 -4.61 -27.01
CA PRO A 633 11.02 -5.90 -26.33
C PRO A 633 9.59 -6.31 -26.01
N GLY A 634 9.36 -7.63 -26.00
CA GLY A 634 8.21 -8.24 -25.34
C GLY A 634 8.41 -8.37 -23.83
N GLU A 635 7.40 -8.92 -23.19
CA GLU A 635 7.35 -9.20 -21.76
C GLU A 635 8.31 -10.35 -21.38
N PHE A 636 8.71 -10.42 -20.11
CA PHE A 636 9.48 -11.56 -19.61
C PHE A 636 8.60 -12.80 -19.38
N PRO A 637 9.17 -14.01 -19.23
CA PRO A 637 8.42 -15.15 -18.70
C PRO A 637 8.05 -14.90 -17.24
N LEU A 638 6.96 -14.15 -17.00
CA LEU A 638 6.52 -13.70 -15.67
C LEU A 638 6.37 -14.87 -14.70
N GLY A 639 5.90 -16.02 -15.18
CA GLY A 639 5.79 -17.22 -14.37
C GLY A 639 7.11 -17.74 -13.83
N CYS A 640 8.25 -17.38 -14.44
CA CYS A 640 9.59 -17.71 -13.97
C CYS A 640 10.19 -16.64 -13.04
N SER A 641 9.54 -15.50 -12.88
CA SER A 641 10.03 -14.42 -12.01
C SER A 641 9.94 -14.81 -10.54
N VAL A 642 11.00 -14.51 -9.78
CA VAL A 642 11.12 -14.89 -8.38
C VAL A 642 10.02 -14.25 -7.52
N ILE A 643 9.66 -13.00 -7.82
CA ILE A 643 8.57 -12.31 -7.11
C ILE A 643 7.24 -13.04 -7.31
N TYR A 644 6.92 -13.46 -8.54
CA TYR A 644 5.66 -14.13 -8.83
C TYR A 644 5.61 -15.56 -8.33
N LEU A 645 6.73 -16.28 -8.39
CA LEU A 645 6.87 -17.59 -7.76
C LEU A 645 6.70 -17.53 -6.24
N THR A 646 7.04 -16.39 -5.64
CA THR A 646 6.85 -16.12 -4.21
C THR A 646 5.40 -15.74 -3.92
N LEU A 647 4.84 -14.76 -4.64
CA LEU A 647 3.49 -14.23 -4.43
C LEU A 647 2.40 -15.27 -4.71
N TYR A 648 2.53 -16.04 -5.79
CA TYR A 648 1.53 -17.01 -6.24
C TYR A 648 1.95 -18.45 -5.96
N LYS A 649 2.77 -18.65 -4.92
CA LYS A 649 3.23 -19.98 -4.52
C LYS A 649 2.05 -20.89 -4.18
N THR A 650 2.00 -22.06 -4.81
CA THR A 650 0.96 -23.07 -4.59
C THR A 650 1.54 -24.46 -4.38
N SER A 651 0.83 -25.30 -3.63
CA SER A 651 1.17 -26.73 -3.51
C SER A 651 0.75 -27.54 -4.74
N ASN A 652 -0.08 -26.96 -5.63
CA ASN A 652 -0.48 -27.60 -6.87
C ASN A 652 0.71 -27.67 -7.85
N LYS A 653 1.32 -28.85 -7.95
CA LYS A 653 2.43 -29.09 -8.87
C LYS A 653 2.05 -28.90 -10.35
N GLU A 654 0.78 -29.06 -10.71
CA GLU A 654 0.31 -28.89 -12.09
C GLU A 654 0.29 -27.42 -12.53
N ALA A 655 0.26 -26.48 -11.58
CA ALA A 655 0.35 -25.04 -11.85
C ALA A 655 1.74 -24.63 -12.37
N TYR A 656 2.75 -25.48 -12.20
CA TYR A 656 4.11 -25.24 -12.63
C TYR A 656 4.47 -26.07 -13.87
N ASP A 657 5.32 -25.53 -14.74
CA ASP A 657 5.96 -26.27 -15.81
C ASP A 657 7.18 -27.08 -15.32
N SER A 658 7.86 -27.76 -16.24
CA SER A 658 9.05 -28.58 -15.93
C SER A 658 10.22 -27.75 -15.39
N SER A 659 10.26 -26.45 -15.68
CA SER A 659 11.29 -25.51 -15.24
C SER A 659 10.95 -24.86 -13.90
N GLY A 660 9.75 -25.11 -13.38
CA GLY A 660 9.27 -24.57 -12.12
C GLY A 660 8.62 -23.19 -12.24
N CYS A 661 8.25 -22.78 -13.45
CA CYS A 661 7.57 -21.51 -13.71
C CYS A 661 6.04 -21.67 -13.65
N LEU A 662 5.31 -20.65 -13.19
CA LEU A 662 3.85 -20.63 -13.17
C LEU A 662 3.28 -20.54 -14.58
N LYS A 663 2.52 -21.57 -15.00
CA LYS A 663 1.99 -21.67 -16.36
C LYS A 663 1.07 -20.51 -16.72
N TRP A 664 0.11 -20.18 -15.86
CA TRP A 664 -0.91 -19.16 -16.16
C TRP A 664 -0.31 -17.76 -16.33
N LEU A 665 0.77 -17.43 -15.63
CA LEU A 665 1.48 -16.15 -15.80
C LEU A 665 2.31 -16.13 -17.08
N ASN A 666 2.97 -17.25 -17.40
CA ASN A 666 3.65 -17.39 -18.69
C ASN A 666 2.67 -17.33 -19.86
N GLU A 667 1.48 -17.93 -19.73
CA GLU A 667 0.39 -17.83 -20.72
C GLU A 667 -0.10 -16.38 -20.88
N PHE A 668 -0.15 -15.61 -19.80
CA PHE A 668 -0.47 -14.18 -19.85
C PHE A 668 0.62 -13.37 -20.59
N ALA A 669 1.90 -13.59 -20.25
CA ALA A 669 3.02 -12.93 -20.93
C ALA A 669 3.05 -13.26 -22.43
N VAL A 670 2.83 -14.53 -22.80
CA VAL A 670 2.69 -14.96 -24.20
C VAL A 670 1.51 -14.25 -24.87
N TYR A 671 0.37 -14.10 -24.18
CA TYR A 671 -0.76 -13.37 -24.73
C TYR A 671 -0.44 -11.89 -25.00
N HIS A 672 0.27 -11.22 -24.09
CA HIS A 672 0.75 -9.86 -24.33
C HIS A 672 1.65 -9.80 -25.58
N ASP A 673 2.64 -10.69 -25.66
CA ASP A 673 3.64 -10.71 -26.71
C ASP A 673 3.04 -11.02 -28.09
N ASP A 674 2.04 -11.90 -28.15
CA ASP A 674 1.29 -12.18 -29.37
C ASP A 674 0.56 -10.92 -29.87
N GLN A 675 -0.07 -10.17 -28.96
CA GLN A 675 -0.77 -8.93 -29.31
C GLN A 675 0.21 -7.83 -29.72
N LEU A 676 1.34 -7.69 -29.01
CA LEU A 676 2.38 -6.72 -29.35
C LEU A 676 2.97 -7.04 -30.72
N GLN A 677 3.38 -8.28 -30.98
CA GLN A 677 3.89 -8.69 -32.28
C GLN A 677 2.88 -8.47 -33.41
N ALA A 678 1.59 -8.76 -33.18
CA ALA A 678 0.55 -8.48 -34.15
C ALA A 678 0.46 -6.99 -34.47
N GLU A 679 0.56 -6.12 -33.48
CA GLU A 679 0.55 -4.66 -33.67
C GLU A 679 1.82 -4.16 -34.36
N LEU A 680 3.01 -4.60 -33.96
CA LEU A 680 4.28 -4.27 -34.63
C LEU A 680 4.27 -4.74 -36.10
N ASN A 681 3.65 -5.88 -36.40
CA ASN A 681 3.46 -6.35 -37.78
C ASN A 681 2.53 -5.45 -38.60
N LYS A 682 1.53 -4.81 -37.98
CA LYS A 682 0.74 -3.77 -38.66
C LYS A 682 1.58 -2.53 -38.90
N LEU A 683 2.33 -2.07 -37.90
CA LEU A 683 3.21 -0.90 -38.05
C LEU A 683 4.27 -1.10 -39.14
N ARG A 684 4.89 -2.28 -39.24
CA ARG A 684 5.83 -2.61 -40.34
C ARG A 684 5.19 -2.48 -41.73
N LYS A 685 3.91 -2.83 -41.87
CA LYS A 685 3.18 -2.68 -43.15
C LYS A 685 2.80 -1.22 -43.43
N LEU A 686 2.47 -0.46 -42.39
CA LEU A 686 2.13 0.96 -42.50
C LEU A 686 3.37 1.83 -42.78
N TYR A 687 4.51 1.45 -42.21
CA TYR A 687 5.78 2.17 -42.30
C TYR A 687 6.88 1.24 -42.86
N PRO A 688 6.79 0.81 -44.14
CA PRO A 688 7.74 -0.15 -44.73
C PRO A 688 9.18 0.38 -44.85
N HIS A 689 9.38 1.68 -44.62
CA HIS A 689 10.67 2.36 -44.60
C HIS A 689 11.29 2.46 -43.19
N VAL A 690 10.59 1.96 -42.17
CA VAL A 690 11.03 1.92 -40.77
C VAL A 690 11.31 0.48 -40.39
N ASN A 691 12.48 0.24 -39.79
CA ASN A 691 12.84 -1.05 -39.25
C ASN A 691 12.35 -1.18 -37.80
N ILE A 692 11.24 -1.88 -37.60
CA ILE A 692 10.70 -2.14 -36.26
C ILE A 692 11.06 -3.58 -35.89
N ILE A 693 11.91 -3.75 -34.88
CA ILE A 693 12.43 -5.05 -34.42
C ILE A 693 11.74 -5.39 -33.10
N TYR A 694 11.10 -6.55 -33.06
CA TYR A 694 10.61 -7.15 -31.82
C TYR A 694 11.78 -7.88 -31.15
N ALA A 695 12.10 -7.58 -29.89
CA ALA A 695 13.07 -8.33 -29.11
C ALA A 695 12.34 -9.34 -28.23
N ASP A 696 12.61 -10.62 -28.45
CA ASP A 696 11.97 -11.73 -27.75
C ASP A 696 12.64 -11.96 -26.39
N TYR A 697 12.42 -11.02 -25.48
CA TYR A 697 12.91 -11.08 -24.11
C TYR A 697 12.35 -12.29 -23.36
N TYR A 698 11.11 -12.68 -23.68
CA TYR A 698 10.48 -13.87 -23.14
C TYR A 698 11.37 -15.11 -23.32
N ASN A 699 11.69 -15.46 -24.57
CA ASN A 699 12.48 -16.68 -24.84
C ASN A 699 13.97 -16.49 -24.54
N ALA A 700 14.51 -15.27 -24.66
CA ALA A 700 15.88 -14.97 -24.27
C ALA A 700 16.13 -15.25 -22.78
N LEU A 701 15.19 -14.86 -21.90
CA LEU A 701 15.29 -15.13 -20.46
C LEU A 701 14.89 -16.56 -20.11
N LEU A 702 13.80 -17.08 -20.69
CA LEU A 702 13.30 -18.42 -20.40
C LEU A 702 14.37 -19.50 -20.64
N ARG A 703 15.20 -19.33 -21.67
CA ARG A 703 16.29 -20.27 -21.95
C ARG A 703 17.34 -20.30 -20.84
N LEU A 704 17.62 -19.18 -20.17
CA LEU A 704 18.55 -19.14 -19.04
C LEU A 704 17.98 -19.92 -17.84
N SER A 705 16.66 -19.94 -17.68
CA SER A 705 15.96 -20.73 -16.67
C SER A 705 15.87 -22.22 -17.02
N GLN A 706 15.76 -22.56 -18.32
CA GLN A 706 15.65 -23.93 -18.80
C GLN A 706 17.01 -24.64 -18.89
N GLU A 707 18.07 -23.91 -19.22
CA GLU A 707 19.41 -24.46 -19.47
C GLU A 707 20.52 -23.71 -18.67
N PRO A 708 20.35 -23.44 -17.36
CA PRO A 708 21.19 -22.51 -16.62
C PRO A 708 22.69 -22.84 -16.69
N THR A 709 23.04 -24.12 -16.62
CA THR A 709 24.43 -24.59 -16.64
C THR A 709 25.15 -24.32 -17.96
N LYS A 710 24.43 -24.26 -19.09
CA LYS A 710 25.04 -23.93 -20.40
C LYS A 710 25.55 -22.49 -20.45
N PHE A 711 24.94 -21.61 -19.67
CA PHE A 711 25.28 -20.19 -19.60
C PHE A 711 26.10 -19.84 -18.35
N GLY A 712 26.55 -20.85 -17.60
CA GLY A 712 27.38 -20.66 -16.41
C GLY A 712 26.63 -20.33 -15.12
N PHE A 713 25.28 -20.38 -15.15
CA PHE A 713 24.43 -20.23 -13.98
C PHE A 713 24.29 -21.54 -13.20
N ILE A 714 23.97 -21.44 -11.91
CA ILE A 714 23.73 -22.61 -11.05
C ILE A 714 22.46 -23.34 -11.46
N ASP A 715 22.50 -24.66 -11.40
CA ASP A 715 21.32 -25.52 -11.56
C ASP A 715 20.49 -25.55 -10.28
N ARG A 716 19.98 -24.38 -9.90
CA ARG A 716 19.08 -24.19 -8.77
C ARG A 716 17.84 -23.51 -9.29
N ARG A 717 16.67 -23.98 -8.86
CA ARG A 717 15.38 -23.44 -9.30
C ARG A 717 15.25 -21.99 -8.88
N LEU A 718 15.44 -21.09 -9.84
CA LEU A 718 15.08 -19.67 -9.84
C LEU A 718 15.38 -18.94 -8.51
N PRO A 719 16.60 -19.05 -7.94
CA PRO A 719 16.98 -18.23 -6.80
C PRO A 719 17.34 -16.81 -7.28
N ALA A 720 16.99 -15.81 -6.49
CA ALA A 720 17.61 -14.48 -6.60
C ALA A 720 18.98 -14.49 -5.91
N CYS A 721 19.94 -13.71 -6.42
CA CYS A 721 21.22 -13.50 -5.76
C CYS A 721 21.06 -12.65 -4.49
N CYS A 722 20.27 -11.59 -4.56
CA CYS A 722 19.99 -10.64 -3.50
C CYS A 722 18.49 -10.57 -3.21
N GLY A 723 18.10 -10.44 -1.95
CA GLY A 723 16.69 -10.34 -1.57
C GLY A 723 15.95 -11.69 -1.53
N PHE A 724 14.62 -11.63 -1.47
CA PHE A 724 13.78 -12.80 -1.18
C PHE A 724 13.88 -13.86 -2.30
N GLY A 725 14.30 -15.08 -1.95
CA GLY A 725 14.48 -16.21 -2.87
C GLY A 725 15.85 -16.92 -2.75
N GLY A 726 16.84 -16.26 -2.14
CA GLY A 726 18.12 -16.83 -1.70
C GLY A 726 18.14 -17.09 -0.18
N GLN A 727 19.18 -17.77 0.33
CA GLN A 727 19.30 -18.06 1.76
C GLN A 727 19.57 -16.77 2.57
N GLY A 728 18.51 -16.14 3.10
CA GLY A 728 18.63 -15.03 4.05
C GLY A 728 18.88 -13.66 3.43
N MET A 729 19.07 -12.67 4.30
CA MET A 729 19.26 -11.24 3.98
C MET A 729 20.63 -10.94 3.33
N GLU A 730 21.48 -11.95 3.18
CA GLU A 730 22.79 -11.84 2.54
C GLU A 730 22.69 -12.10 1.04
N CYS A 731 23.25 -11.18 0.26
CA CYS A 731 23.47 -11.38 -1.16
C CYS A 731 24.42 -12.54 -1.42
N CYS A 732 24.22 -13.22 -2.53
CA CYS A 732 25.11 -14.27 -2.98
C CYS A 732 26.53 -13.73 -3.21
N SER A 733 27.54 -14.56 -2.96
CA SER A 733 28.94 -14.14 -3.09
C SER A 733 29.43 -14.02 -4.54
N ASP A 734 28.72 -14.62 -5.50
CA ASP A 734 29.04 -14.58 -6.92
C ASP A 734 27.77 -14.37 -7.76
N PRO A 735 27.37 -13.11 -8.04
CA PRO A 735 26.17 -12.81 -8.84
C PRO A 735 26.26 -13.32 -10.28
N SER A 736 27.45 -13.64 -10.80
CA SER A 736 27.58 -14.22 -12.15
C SER A 736 26.96 -15.62 -12.27
N LYS A 737 26.67 -16.25 -11.14
CA LYS A 737 26.05 -17.59 -11.07
C LYS A 737 24.53 -17.56 -11.05
N TYR A 738 23.91 -16.40 -10.97
CA TYR A 738 22.46 -16.26 -10.80
C TYR A 738 21.85 -15.55 -12.01
N VAL A 739 20.65 -15.99 -12.40
CA VAL A 739 19.88 -15.31 -13.45
C VAL A 739 19.24 -14.04 -12.89
N SER A 740 18.58 -14.16 -11.73
CA SER A 740 17.90 -13.06 -11.05
C SER A 740 18.83 -12.37 -10.07
N TRP A 741 18.95 -11.05 -10.19
CA TRP A 741 19.67 -10.22 -9.22
C TRP A 741 18.83 -10.09 -7.96
N ASP A 742 17.65 -9.52 -8.10
CA ASP A 742 16.65 -9.43 -7.05
C ASP A 742 15.40 -10.22 -7.45
N SER A 743 14.26 -9.98 -6.76
CA SER A 743 13.03 -10.71 -7.04
C SER A 743 12.38 -10.37 -8.39
N VAL A 744 12.78 -9.25 -9.01
CA VAL A 744 12.21 -8.70 -10.25
C VAL A 744 13.25 -8.65 -11.36
N HIS A 745 14.46 -8.14 -11.06
CA HIS A 745 15.46 -7.80 -12.06
C HIS A 745 16.53 -8.88 -12.24
N MET A 746 17.18 -8.86 -13.40
CA MET A 746 18.21 -9.81 -13.76
C MET A 746 19.61 -9.34 -13.35
N THR A 747 20.53 -10.29 -13.18
CA THR A 747 21.93 -9.98 -12.99
C THR A 747 22.56 -9.41 -14.25
N GLU A 748 23.68 -8.70 -14.10
CA GLU A 748 24.53 -8.30 -15.23
C GLU A 748 24.85 -9.49 -16.15
N ALA A 749 25.13 -10.67 -15.58
CA ALA A 749 25.47 -11.86 -16.36
C ALA A 749 24.28 -12.36 -17.20
N ALA A 750 23.07 -12.32 -16.65
CA ALA A 750 21.86 -12.65 -17.40
C ALA A 750 21.55 -11.61 -18.47
N TYR A 751 21.65 -10.30 -18.16
CA TYR A 751 21.49 -9.25 -19.16
C TYR A 751 22.47 -9.38 -20.32
N ARG A 752 23.72 -9.80 -20.06
CA ARG A 752 24.70 -10.10 -21.11
C ARG A 752 24.22 -11.22 -22.02
N CYS A 753 23.80 -12.35 -21.45
CA CYS A 753 23.33 -13.50 -22.22
C CYS A 753 22.09 -13.16 -23.06
N MET A 754 21.17 -12.39 -22.48
CA MET A 754 19.98 -11.91 -23.18
C MET A 754 20.35 -10.96 -24.33
N ALA A 755 21.24 -9.99 -24.10
CA ALA A 755 21.72 -9.09 -25.13
C ALA A 755 22.37 -9.85 -26.30
N GLU A 756 23.22 -10.82 -26.01
CA GLU A 756 23.82 -11.68 -27.05
C GLU A 756 22.76 -12.47 -27.82
N GLY A 757 21.77 -13.02 -27.13
CA GLY A 757 20.67 -13.75 -27.74
C GLY A 757 19.78 -12.90 -28.65
N VAL A 758 19.56 -11.62 -28.31
CA VAL A 758 18.78 -10.67 -29.12
C VAL A 758 19.60 -10.13 -30.29
N LEU A 759 20.86 -9.76 -30.06
CA LEU A 759 21.71 -9.08 -31.06
C LEU A 759 22.34 -10.04 -32.06
N LYS A 760 22.74 -11.24 -31.62
CA LYS A 760 23.45 -12.23 -32.43
C LYS A 760 22.66 -13.54 -32.60
N GLY A 761 21.69 -13.79 -31.73
CA GLY A 761 20.90 -15.01 -31.69
C GLY A 761 19.54 -14.88 -32.38
N PRO A 762 18.62 -15.81 -32.09
CA PRO A 762 17.31 -15.87 -32.75
C PRO A 762 16.24 -14.99 -32.10
N TYR A 763 16.55 -14.25 -31.03
CA TYR A 763 15.56 -13.56 -30.21
C TYR A 763 15.25 -12.14 -30.70
N ALA A 764 15.30 -11.92 -32.01
CA ALA A 764 14.92 -10.68 -32.67
C ALA A 764 14.11 -10.97 -33.94
N ILE A 765 12.99 -10.27 -34.11
CA ILE A 765 12.06 -10.45 -35.24
C ILE A 765 11.72 -9.08 -35.87
N PRO A 766 12.16 -8.80 -37.11
CA PRO A 766 13.16 -9.55 -37.87
C PRO A 766 14.51 -9.60 -37.14
N PRO A 767 15.44 -10.50 -37.51
CA PRO A 767 16.76 -10.57 -36.90
C PRO A 767 17.45 -9.20 -36.90
N PHE A 768 18.22 -8.93 -35.85
CA PHE A 768 19.00 -7.69 -35.78
C PHE A 768 20.11 -7.74 -36.83
N GLU A 769 20.01 -6.91 -37.88
CA GLU A 769 20.99 -6.88 -38.97
C GLU A 769 22.21 -6.04 -38.60
N TRP A 770 23.25 -6.70 -38.07
CA TRP A 770 24.51 -6.07 -37.63
C TRP A 770 25.66 -6.24 -38.64
N SER A 771 25.39 -6.77 -39.83
CA SER A 771 26.39 -7.11 -40.84
C SER A 771 27.20 -5.91 -41.37
N CYS A 772 26.83 -4.67 -41.07
CA CYS A 772 27.56 -3.46 -41.51
C CYS A 772 28.09 -2.60 -40.39
N LEU A 773 28.10 -3.11 -39.15
CA LEU A 773 28.95 -2.56 -38.11
C LEU A 773 30.42 -2.68 -38.52
N ASN A 774 31.22 -1.67 -38.17
CA ASN A 774 32.61 -1.50 -38.58
C ASN A 774 33.45 -2.79 -38.33
N PRO A 775 34.26 -3.30 -39.29
CA PRO A 775 35.04 -4.53 -39.12
C PRO A 775 35.97 -4.58 -37.89
N GLU A 776 36.37 -3.46 -37.31
CA GLU A 776 37.12 -3.42 -36.04
C GLU A 776 36.30 -3.95 -34.85
N ILE A 777 34.97 -3.75 -34.85
CA ILE A 777 34.02 -4.27 -33.85
C ILE A 777 33.78 -5.79 -34.05
N LYS A 778 33.87 -6.28 -35.30
CA LYS A 778 33.70 -7.70 -35.60
C LYS A 778 34.84 -8.58 -35.08
N ASN A 779 36.05 -8.02 -34.94
CA ASN A 779 37.24 -8.77 -34.52
C ASN A 779 37.50 -8.76 -33.00
N SER A 780 36.93 -7.81 -32.25
CA SER A 780 37.07 -7.76 -30.78
C SER A 780 36.19 -8.79 -30.05
N GLY A 781 35.14 -9.30 -30.69
CA GLY A 781 34.22 -10.29 -30.11
C GLY A 781 34.64 -11.76 -30.26
N SER A 782 35.80 -12.05 -30.84
CA SER A 782 36.19 -13.42 -31.26
C SER A 782 37.01 -14.22 -30.22
N SER A 783 37.46 -13.65 -29.10
CA SER A 783 38.28 -14.43 -28.15
C SER A 783 37.45 -15.26 -27.14
N ASP A 784 36.21 -14.87 -26.83
CA ASP A 784 35.39 -15.57 -25.82
C ASP A 784 34.15 -16.32 -26.37
N THR A 785 33.81 -16.14 -27.65
CA THR A 785 32.60 -16.72 -28.26
C THR A 785 32.71 -18.20 -28.67
N LYS A 786 33.86 -18.87 -28.49
CA LYS A 786 34.02 -20.30 -28.85
C LYS A 786 33.47 -21.30 -27.83
N ARG A 787 32.78 -20.84 -26.77
CA ARG A 787 32.20 -21.74 -25.75
C ARG A 787 30.68 -21.73 -25.60
N ILE A 788 29.95 -20.94 -26.40
CA ILE A 788 28.49 -20.79 -26.24
C ILE A 788 27.77 -20.89 -27.59
N ILE A 789 28.01 -21.97 -28.33
CA ILE A 789 27.07 -22.52 -29.33
C ILE A 789 26.74 -23.94 -28.91
#